data_AF-A0A3D5ZJU5-F1
#
_entry.id   AF-A0A3D5ZJU5-F1
#
_cell.length_a   1.000
_cell.length_b   1.000
_cell.length_c   1.000
_cell.angle_alpha   90.00
_cell.angle_beta   90.00
_cell.angle_gamma   90.00
#
_symmetry.space_group_name_H-M   'P 1'
#
loop_
_entity.id
_entity.type
_entity.pdbx_description
1 polymer ?
#
loop_
_entity_poly.entity_id
_entity_poly.type
_entity_poly.pdbx_seq_one_letter_code
_entity_poly.pdbx_strand_id
1 'polypeptide(L)'
;MAYQHFYSCVPARVSMFNKVDGYDTFAASDIFTREYIDDNLSPLLAYRPGKYELPLIRQGLLPPAYCQFVGKQKQIIQSCISYIPLDYTSERSSFMIHTLVLTDEERNAAAAVSDRQVLNPALFVTDISDFKVTRASGSPKYNYPTLDYMAERISAVETLATAYDPVPLKRFIYALLLAACGKGKTVYVTLNKPLAELSSSALELMNTVMQVFPHNIRDNISFVTYLSEYNKLNMFDVKFLPQDCMPTGGGKGYVFNMTRSLADGIRDEDYRANEQVVNFFYGLLTNKPLRSRFVKFAEHAVTQEPSMKQPTFKNLTAMVTLFRQICRAFTEKQLLPDDDRVLAMFETYEKYRAILSPSERCVVYNSLTRYKRLHQAIPPKVFNKLCKLYPDEPERVKVSVMKIVLDLIHTDVMRDKLFAFIKSNFDSESARSRSAICRNLVRVYYGGFLQTQILQLYNDHFGEETESTQDYIFNRLMLSIRTPSVQQPLMTFLQKYYPVLTVNRKRVLYRTFFEMLPEADALAELILDFVNGHADKDSDEVTALISERFVKIVDAESRKSDALFALVFKHGGFCEKTILAVLLTEWTQRKVFKQYCALLAESDFLRAADSLYNCFIAAPHADKNVVAAVRRQVDDKMLANAKNCDFFRLAKIVERYSKYSARNADSVWTAACDKLVSDCLVPALKLRICDCFNHRHIVERTAQAVEIADKYNLADADGYGAVVAAKTLFDGGSPYKALGGLCKIANRRAECVNIANAAESLLLTNVKDRIVDGNETPYICDLLIVVGYLRTTKIDLENTYKAMYPGFERLLSRKAGNDSRAMQKVVPQATAETVATVVESVARLAETDKTMCDGILHGNGDNLQKFVARHVSGINGAELASLRSRVDALGDDISKAVNLKKGGILGVLSGLFRK
;
A
#
# COMPACT_ATOMS: atom_id res chain seq x y z
N MET A 1 -2.31 -58.43 7.55
CA MET A 1 -2.52 -59.56 8.47
C MET A 1 -1.62 -59.35 9.69
N ALA A 2 -2.10 -59.53 10.92
CA ALA A 2 -1.35 -59.29 12.15
C ALA A 2 -0.30 -60.39 12.39
N TYR A 3 0.90 -59.99 12.79
CA TYR A 3 1.97 -60.92 13.14
C TYR A 3 1.76 -61.49 14.54
N GLN A 4 2.07 -62.78 14.72
CA GLN A 4 1.79 -63.51 15.96
C GLN A 4 3.08 -63.93 16.68
N HIS A 5 3.12 -63.80 18.00
CA HIS A 5 4.22 -64.22 18.86
C HIS A 5 3.71 -64.96 20.11
N PHE A 6 4.33 -66.09 20.44
CA PHE A 6 3.93 -66.94 21.55
C PHE A 6 5.11 -67.23 22.48
N TYR A 7 4.93 -66.92 23.76
CA TYR A 7 5.92 -67.08 24.82
C TYR A 7 5.33 -67.83 26.01
N SER A 8 6.00 -68.89 26.48
CA SER A 8 5.55 -69.69 27.62
C SER A 8 6.72 -70.48 28.20
N CYS A 9 6.49 -71.16 29.33
CA CYS A 9 7.42 -72.15 29.85
C CYS A 9 7.38 -73.41 28.97
N VAL A 10 8.47 -73.72 28.27
CA VAL A 10 8.57 -74.84 27.32
C VAL A 10 9.87 -75.62 27.51
N PRO A 11 9.95 -76.88 27.05
CA PRO A 11 11.20 -77.62 27.06
C PRO A 11 12.22 -77.06 26.04
N ALA A 12 13.51 -77.29 26.28
CA ALA A 12 14.64 -76.79 25.50
C ALA A 12 14.52 -77.08 23.99
N ARG A 13 13.93 -78.22 23.62
CA ARG A 13 13.73 -78.64 22.21
C ARG A 13 12.73 -77.76 21.45
N VAL A 14 11.79 -77.13 22.15
CA VAL A 14 10.73 -76.26 21.59
C VAL A 14 11.08 -74.77 21.79
N SER A 15 12.05 -74.46 22.63
CA SER A 15 12.60 -73.11 22.82
C SER A 15 13.28 -72.59 21.54
N MET A 16 12.94 -71.37 21.14
CA MET A 16 13.41 -70.75 19.91
C MET A 16 14.81 -70.13 20.05
N PHE A 17 15.09 -69.40 21.14
CA PHE A 17 16.29 -68.56 21.28
C PHE A 17 17.25 -69.04 22.37
N ASN A 18 16.75 -69.40 23.55
CA ASN A 18 17.59 -69.70 24.71
C ASN A 18 18.06 -71.17 24.74
N LYS A 19 17.35 -72.07 24.07
CA LYS A 19 17.62 -73.51 23.98
C LYS A 19 17.78 -74.21 25.34
N VAL A 20 17.01 -73.76 26.33
CA VAL A 20 16.97 -74.32 27.69
C VAL A 20 15.52 -74.53 28.14
N ASP A 21 15.32 -75.43 29.11
CA ASP A 21 14.02 -75.61 29.75
C ASP A 21 13.65 -74.34 30.52
N GLY A 22 12.50 -73.75 30.18
CA GLY A 22 12.04 -72.53 30.84
C GLY A 22 11.24 -71.62 29.93
N TYR A 23 11.11 -70.36 30.33
CA TYR A 23 10.34 -69.37 29.60
C TYR A 23 11.09 -68.89 28.36
N ASP A 24 10.56 -69.20 27.18
CA ASP A 24 11.08 -68.72 25.91
C ASP A 24 9.97 -68.61 24.85
N THR A 25 10.29 -67.93 23.76
CA THR A 25 9.47 -67.95 22.54
C THR A 25 9.49 -69.37 21.97
N PHE A 26 8.32 -69.87 21.56
CA PHE A 26 8.20 -71.20 20.97
C PHE A 26 7.51 -71.22 19.61
N ALA A 27 6.76 -70.17 19.29
CA ALA A 27 6.19 -69.95 17.98
C ALA A 27 6.17 -68.44 17.69
N ALA A 28 6.59 -68.04 16.49
CA ALA A 28 6.56 -66.64 16.10
C ALA A 28 6.53 -66.46 14.58
N SER A 29 5.86 -65.40 14.11
CA SER A 29 5.98 -64.91 12.75
C SER A 29 7.40 -64.40 12.47
N ASP A 30 7.70 -64.21 11.19
CA ASP A 30 9.01 -63.83 10.66
C ASP A 30 9.59 -62.52 11.22
N ILE A 31 8.75 -61.55 11.59
CA ILE A 31 9.22 -60.25 12.14
C ILE A 31 9.85 -60.33 13.53
N PHE A 32 9.57 -61.38 14.31
CA PHE A 32 9.96 -61.47 15.72
C PHE A 32 11.37 -62.04 15.86
N THR A 33 12.37 -61.23 15.50
CA THR A 33 13.78 -61.53 15.82
C THR A 33 14.05 -61.33 17.32
N ARG A 34 15.20 -61.82 17.77
CA ARG A 34 15.63 -61.61 19.17
C ARG A 34 15.73 -60.11 19.49
N GLU A 35 16.28 -59.32 18.57
CA GLU A 35 16.40 -57.88 18.70
C GLU A 35 15.02 -57.20 18.80
N TYR A 36 14.07 -57.60 17.95
CA TYR A 36 12.70 -57.06 18.01
C TYR A 36 12.04 -57.32 19.36
N ILE A 37 12.16 -58.55 19.86
CA ILE A 37 11.62 -58.96 21.16
C ILE A 37 12.29 -58.16 22.28
N ASP A 38 13.62 -58.05 22.25
CA ASP A 38 14.38 -57.34 23.26
C ASP A 38 14.00 -55.85 23.32
N ASP A 39 13.74 -55.23 22.16
CA ASP A 39 13.38 -53.83 22.05
C ASP A 39 11.92 -53.51 22.38
N ASN A 40 10.98 -54.39 22.01
CA ASN A 40 9.55 -54.07 22.08
C ASN A 40 8.77 -54.89 23.11
N LEU A 41 9.16 -56.14 23.39
CA LEU A 41 8.38 -57.06 24.21
C LEU A 41 9.02 -57.37 25.56
N SER A 42 10.33 -57.17 25.74
CA SER A 42 11.05 -57.46 27.00
C SER A 42 10.35 -56.99 28.28
N PRO A 43 9.83 -55.75 28.38
CA PRO A 43 9.11 -55.32 29.58
C PRO A 43 7.86 -56.15 29.88
N LEU A 44 7.17 -56.66 28.85
CA LEU A 44 6.03 -57.56 28.98
C LEU A 44 6.48 -58.97 29.35
N LEU A 45 7.48 -59.52 28.65
CA LEU A 45 7.97 -60.88 28.84
C LEU A 45 8.69 -61.08 30.19
N ALA A 46 9.12 -59.99 30.83
CA ALA A 46 9.62 -59.98 32.20
C ALA A 46 8.54 -60.26 33.26
N TYR A 47 7.25 -60.28 32.88
CA TYR A 47 6.16 -60.60 33.79
C TYR A 47 6.38 -61.95 34.47
N ARG A 48 6.19 -62.01 35.79
CA ARG A 48 6.18 -63.25 36.57
C ARG A 48 5.02 -63.21 37.57
N PRO A 49 4.25 -64.31 37.72
CA PRO A 49 3.23 -64.42 38.74
C PRO A 49 3.80 -64.20 40.15
N GLY A 50 3.14 -63.37 40.94
CA GLY A 50 3.50 -63.10 42.33
C GLY A 50 3.01 -64.19 43.28
N LYS A 51 3.39 -64.09 44.56
CA LYS A 51 2.97 -65.05 45.60
C LYS A 51 1.46 -65.14 45.76
N TYR A 52 0.74 -64.04 45.52
CA TYR A 52 -0.73 -64.00 45.56
C TYR A 52 -1.38 -64.67 44.35
N GLU A 53 -0.75 -64.60 43.17
CA GLU A 53 -1.29 -65.13 41.92
C GLU A 53 -1.16 -66.65 41.84
N LEU A 54 -0.04 -67.22 42.31
CA LEU A 54 0.25 -68.65 42.16
C LEU A 54 -0.86 -69.59 42.68
N PRO A 55 -1.44 -69.41 43.89
CA PRO A 55 -2.55 -70.24 44.35
C PRO A 55 -3.81 -70.11 43.48
N LEU A 56 -4.11 -68.89 43.01
CA LEU A 56 -5.28 -68.61 42.19
C LEU A 56 -5.13 -69.17 40.77
N ILE A 57 -3.92 -69.16 40.21
CA ILE A 57 -3.60 -69.80 38.93
C ILE A 57 -3.84 -71.31 39.03
N ARG A 58 -3.37 -71.95 40.11
CA ARG A 58 -3.53 -73.40 40.30
C ARG A 58 -5.00 -73.82 40.39
N GLN A 59 -5.86 -72.93 40.87
CA GLN A 59 -7.31 -73.14 40.97
C GLN A 59 -8.08 -72.68 39.71
N GLY A 60 -7.39 -72.11 38.71
CA GLY A 60 -8.03 -71.59 37.49
C GLY A 60 -8.92 -70.36 37.72
N LEU A 61 -8.67 -69.58 38.78
CA LEU A 61 -9.52 -68.46 39.20
C LEU A 61 -9.08 -67.09 38.68
N LEU A 62 -7.89 -66.98 38.07
CA LEU A 62 -7.42 -65.72 37.50
C LEU A 62 -7.97 -65.50 36.08
N PRO A 63 -8.50 -64.31 35.77
CA PRO A 63 -8.92 -63.98 34.42
C PRO A 63 -7.69 -63.76 33.52
N PRO A 64 -7.76 -64.00 32.20
CA PRO A 64 -6.69 -63.59 31.29
C PRO A 64 -6.51 -62.06 31.33
N ALA A 65 -5.28 -61.56 31.25
CA ALA A 65 -5.01 -60.13 31.20
C ALA A 65 -4.75 -59.69 29.75
N TYR A 66 -5.63 -58.86 29.21
CA TYR A 66 -5.48 -58.25 27.89
C TYR A 66 -4.80 -56.91 28.03
N CYS A 67 -3.89 -56.60 27.12
CA CYS A 67 -3.20 -55.32 27.13
C CYS A 67 -2.89 -54.78 25.74
N GLN A 68 -2.76 -53.46 25.66
CA GLN A 68 -2.33 -52.74 24.48
C GLN A 68 -1.27 -51.73 24.86
N PHE A 69 -0.23 -51.61 24.05
CA PHE A 69 0.79 -50.58 24.16
C PHE A 69 1.47 -50.32 22.81
N VAL A 70 2.32 -49.31 22.76
CA VAL A 70 3.09 -48.95 21.56
C VAL A 70 4.55 -49.35 21.75
N GLY A 71 5.07 -50.16 20.83
CA GLY A 71 6.49 -50.54 20.82
C GLY A 71 7.42 -49.37 20.48
N LYS A 72 8.73 -49.54 20.67
CA LYS A 72 9.74 -48.54 20.27
C LYS A 72 9.64 -48.18 18.78
N GLN A 73 9.25 -49.14 17.94
CA GLN A 73 9.05 -48.95 16.50
C GLN A 73 7.70 -48.30 16.14
N LYS A 74 6.93 -47.79 17.11
CA LYS A 74 5.61 -47.15 16.93
C LYS A 74 4.53 -48.08 16.34
N GLN A 75 4.71 -49.38 16.46
CA GLN A 75 3.69 -50.37 16.13
C GLN A 75 2.76 -50.58 17.33
N ILE A 76 1.49 -50.83 17.05
CA ILE A 76 0.51 -51.19 18.07
C ILE A 76 0.70 -52.66 18.40
N ILE A 77 0.97 -52.93 19.68
CA ILE A 77 1.19 -54.26 20.22
C ILE A 77 0.03 -54.56 21.14
N GLN A 78 -0.65 -55.67 20.88
CA GLN A 78 -1.73 -56.17 21.71
C GLN A 78 -1.35 -57.55 22.21
N SER A 79 -1.52 -57.80 23.50
CA SER A 79 -1.15 -59.09 24.08
C SER A 79 -2.19 -59.60 25.06
N CYS A 80 -2.21 -60.92 25.22
CA CYS A 80 -2.97 -61.61 26.25
C CYS A 80 -2.00 -62.42 27.11
N ILE A 81 -2.00 -62.15 28.41
CA ILE A 81 -1.36 -63.01 29.42
C ILE A 81 -2.43 -63.97 29.92
N SER A 82 -2.31 -65.24 29.57
CA SER A 82 -3.16 -66.31 30.10
C SER A 82 -2.43 -67.13 31.15
N TYR A 83 -3.20 -67.71 32.07
CA TYR A 83 -2.66 -68.41 33.23
C TYR A 83 -2.90 -69.91 33.10
N ILE A 84 -1.83 -70.70 33.22
CA ILE A 84 -1.84 -72.14 33.00
C ILE A 84 -1.70 -72.83 34.38
N PRO A 85 -2.73 -73.56 34.86
CA PRO A 85 -2.70 -74.19 36.19
C PRO A 85 -1.53 -75.15 36.37
N LEU A 86 -1.22 -75.93 35.33
CA LEU A 86 -0.15 -76.93 35.28
C LEU A 86 0.61 -76.80 33.93
N ASP A 87 1.91 -76.60 33.99
CA ASP A 87 2.79 -76.43 32.84
C ASP A 87 3.06 -77.76 32.10
N TYR A 88 3.98 -77.74 31.14
CA TYR A 88 4.33 -78.95 30.35
C TYR A 88 4.90 -80.09 31.20
N THR A 89 5.38 -79.83 32.43
CA THR A 89 5.84 -80.86 33.38
C THR A 89 4.70 -81.42 34.22
N SER A 90 3.53 -80.78 34.19
CA SER A 90 2.37 -81.08 35.05
C SER A 90 2.59 -80.87 36.55
N GLU A 91 3.69 -80.21 36.96
CA GLU A 91 4.04 -80.01 38.37
C GLU A 91 3.80 -78.57 38.85
N ARG A 92 3.97 -77.59 37.96
CA ARG A 92 4.06 -76.17 38.32
C ARG A 92 3.02 -75.34 37.57
N SER A 93 2.55 -74.26 38.20
CA SER A 93 1.74 -73.26 37.50
C SER A 93 2.63 -72.36 36.63
N SER A 94 2.11 -71.97 35.47
CA SER A 94 2.80 -71.13 34.49
C SER A 94 1.86 -70.12 33.85
N PHE A 95 2.33 -69.43 32.84
CA PHE A 95 1.56 -68.48 32.05
C PHE A 95 2.03 -68.50 30.60
N MET A 96 1.17 -68.06 29.71
CA MET A 96 1.46 -67.88 28.30
C MET A 96 1.16 -66.43 27.91
N ILE A 97 2.00 -65.89 27.05
CA ILE A 97 1.79 -64.59 26.43
C ILE A 97 1.62 -64.83 24.94
N HIS A 98 0.45 -64.47 24.43
CA HIS A 98 0.19 -64.38 23.00
C HIS A 98 0.14 -62.90 22.61
N THR A 99 1.00 -62.50 21.68
CA THR A 99 1.15 -61.13 21.23
C THR A 99 0.83 -61.02 19.75
N LEU A 100 0.03 -60.01 19.41
CA LEU A 100 -0.31 -59.59 18.06
C LEU A 100 0.34 -58.23 17.78
N VAL A 101 1.06 -58.14 16.67
CA VAL A 101 1.60 -56.87 16.14
C VAL A 101 0.84 -56.53 14.88
N LEU A 102 0.08 -55.43 14.93
CA LEU A 102 -0.69 -54.93 13.80
C LEU A 102 0.23 -54.35 12.73
N THR A 103 0.03 -54.73 11.47
CA THR A 103 0.70 -54.06 10.34
C THR A 103 0.16 -52.65 10.17
N ASP A 104 0.91 -51.79 9.47
CA ASP A 104 0.43 -50.45 9.12
C ASP A 104 -0.85 -50.51 8.28
N GLU A 105 -0.99 -51.49 7.38
CA GLU A 105 -2.19 -51.67 6.56
C GLU A 105 -3.42 -51.95 7.42
N GLU A 106 -3.31 -52.83 8.41
CA GLU A 106 -4.43 -53.16 9.29
C GLU A 106 -4.72 -52.11 10.33
N ARG A 107 -3.67 -51.45 10.84
CA ARG A 107 -3.87 -50.27 11.68
C ARG A 107 -4.68 -49.23 10.92
N ASN A 108 -4.35 -48.99 9.64
CA ASN A 108 -5.09 -48.04 8.81
C ASN A 108 -6.51 -48.54 8.48
N ALA A 109 -6.70 -49.83 8.23
CA ALA A 109 -8.03 -50.42 8.00
C ALA A 109 -8.93 -50.37 9.25
N ALA A 110 -8.35 -50.61 10.43
CA ALA A 110 -9.02 -50.44 11.72
C ALA A 110 -9.32 -48.96 11.99
N ALA A 111 -8.43 -48.05 11.58
CA ALA A 111 -8.63 -46.61 11.68
C ALA A 111 -9.75 -46.09 10.77
N ALA A 112 -10.04 -46.77 9.66
CA ALA A 112 -11.13 -46.37 8.75
C ALA A 112 -12.53 -46.64 9.32
N VAL A 113 -12.65 -47.43 10.40
CA VAL A 113 -13.94 -47.87 10.95
C VAL A 113 -14.07 -47.45 12.43
N SER A 114 -14.89 -46.43 12.66
CA SER A 114 -15.01 -45.75 13.95
C SER A 114 -15.87 -46.46 15.02
N ASP A 115 -16.40 -47.66 14.76
CA ASP A 115 -17.31 -48.40 15.66
C ASP A 115 -16.86 -49.84 15.94
N ARG A 116 -15.56 -50.12 15.81
CA ARG A 116 -14.95 -51.42 16.13
C ARG A 116 -14.21 -51.41 17.46
N GLN A 117 -14.13 -52.58 18.08
CA GLN A 117 -13.30 -52.82 19.26
C GLN A 117 -11.85 -52.42 18.99
N VAL A 118 -11.21 -51.84 20.00
CA VAL A 118 -9.78 -51.54 19.96
C VAL A 118 -8.98 -52.83 20.10
N LEU A 119 -9.42 -53.75 20.96
CA LEU A 119 -8.82 -55.08 21.14
C LEU A 119 -9.95 -56.12 21.22
N ASN A 120 -9.87 -57.13 20.35
CA ASN A 120 -10.81 -58.25 20.34
C ASN A 120 -10.21 -59.45 21.11
N PRO A 121 -10.81 -59.88 22.25
CA PRO A 121 -10.28 -60.98 23.05
C PRO A 121 -10.32 -62.34 22.32
N ALA A 122 -11.20 -62.53 21.34
CA ALA A 122 -11.35 -63.77 20.59
C ALA A 122 -10.15 -64.09 19.67
N LEU A 123 -9.31 -63.09 19.37
CA LEU A 123 -8.11 -63.27 18.55
C LEU A 123 -6.95 -63.91 19.33
N PHE A 124 -7.09 -64.07 20.66
CA PHE A 124 -6.01 -64.55 21.50
C PHE A 124 -6.17 -66.01 21.91
N VAL A 125 -5.12 -66.80 21.64
CA VAL A 125 -4.96 -68.14 22.20
C VAL A 125 -4.57 -68.05 23.68
N THR A 126 -5.28 -68.79 24.53
CA THR A 126 -5.10 -68.75 25.99
C THR A 126 -4.50 -70.03 26.58
N ASP A 127 -4.29 -71.08 25.78
CA ASP A 127 -3.69 -72.36 26.19
C ASP A 127 -2.58 -72.80 25.21
N ILE A 128 -1.64 -73.61 25.71
CA ILE A 128 -0.54 -74.22 24.96
C ILE A 128 -0.90 -75.63 24.41
N SER A 129 -2.05 -76.19 24.77
CA SER A 129 -2.48 -77.55 24.40
C SER A 129 -2.34 -77.85 22.89
N ASP A 130 -2.75 -76.91 22.04
CA ASP A 130 -2.78 -77.07 20.58
C ASP A 130 -1.39 -77.06 19.93
N PHE A 131 -0.39 -76.59 20.67
CA PHE A 131 1.00 -76.57 20.22
C PHE A 131 1.72 -77.89 20.46
N LYS A 132 1.12 -78.82 21.22
CA LYS A 132 1.65 -80.18 21.46
C LYS A 132 3.10 -80.16 21.99
N VAL A 133 3.44 -79.18 22.84
CA VAL A 133 4.81 -78.93 23.34
C VAL A 133 5.40 -80.10 24.13
N THR A 134 4.55 -80.96 24.69
CA THR A 134 4.94 -82.17 25.43
C THR A 134 5.39 -83.34 24.53
N ARG A 135 5.11 -83.31 23.22
CA ARG A 135 5.54 -84.38 22.30
C ARG A 135 7.05 -84.35 22.07
N ALA A 136 7.66 -85.53 22.00
CA ALA A 136 9.09 -85.68 21.71
C ALA A 136 9.48 -85.12 20.33
N SER A 137 8.57 -85.15 19.36
CA SER A 137 8.76 -84.59 18.01
C SER A 137 8.53 -83.07 17.91
N GLY A 138 8.32 -82.39 19.05
CA GLY A 138 8.07 -80.95 19.08
C GLY A 138 9.32 -80.14 18.73
N SER A 139 9.17 -79.11 17.90
CA SER A 139 10.19 -78.15 17.53
C SER A 139 9.63 -76.72 17.58
N PRO A 140 10.47 -75.67 17.72
CA PRO A 140 10.03 -74.29 17.61
C PRO A 140 9.39 -74.05 16.23
N LYS A 141 8.27 -73.31 16.21
CA LYS A 141 7.56 -72.94 14.97
C LYS A 141 8.02 -71.57 14.49
N TYR A 142 8.95 -71.57 13.54
CA TYR A 142 9.36 -70.36 12.82
C TYR A 142 8.33 -70.00 11.73
N ASN A 143 8.28 -68.72 11.34
CA ASN A 143 7.38 -68.21 10.30
C ASN A 143 5.90 -68.57 10.54
N TYR A 144 5.46 -68.45 11.79
CA TYR A 144 4.07 -68.71 12.15
C TYR A 144 3.14 -67.80 11.32
N PRO A 145 2.03 -68.35 10.76
CA PRO A 145 1.16 -67.60 9.85
C PRO A 145 0.64 -66.33 10.51
N THR A 146 0.40 -65.30 9.71
CA THR A 146 -0.27 -64.08 10.16
C THR A 146 -1.77 -64.34 10.33
N LEU A 147 -2.42 -63.50 11.15
CA LEU A 147 -3.85 -63.60 11.48
C LEU A 147 -4.63 -62.45 10.85
N ASP A 148 -5.81 -62.71 10.31
CA ASP A 148 -6.71 -61.63 9.90
C ASP A 148 -7.27 -60.91 11.13
N TYR A 149 -6.94 -59.63 11.27
CA TYR A 149 -7.39 -58.83 12.40
C TYR A 149 -8.87 -58.44 12.27
N MET A 150 -9.76 -59.26 12.83
CA MET A 150 -11.21 -59.02 12.83
C MET A 150 -11.68 -58.37 14.13
N ALA A 151 -11.64 -57.03 14.20
CA ALA A 151 -12.26 -56.30 15.29
C ALA A 151 -13.80 -56.31 15.17
N GLU A 152 -14.48 -56.75 16.22
CA GLU A 152 -15.95 -56.79 16.28
C GLU A 152 -16.55 -55.40 16.46
N ARG A 153 -17.83 -55.26 16.06
CA ARG A 153 -18.56 -54.01 16.17
C ARG A 153 -19.03 -53.78 17.62
N ILE A 154 -18.88 -52.56 18.11
CA ILE A 154 -19.46 -52.13 19.38
C ILE A 154 -20.89 -51.62 19.13
N SER A 155 -21.87 -52.24 19.79
CA SER A 155 -23.29 -52.01 19.53
C SER A 155 -23.86 -50.78 20.25
N ALA A 156 -23.35 -50.39 21.42
CA ALA A 156 -23.87 -49.24 22.16
C ALA A 156 -22.76 -48.54 22.98
N VAL A 157 -22.33 -47.34 22.53
CA VAL A 157 -21.38 -46.49 23.28
C VAL A 157 -22.11 -45.67 24.35
N GLU A 158 -23.38 -45.42 24.09
CA GLU A 158 -24.28 -44.57 24.88
C GLU A 158 -24.56 -45.19 26.27
N THR A 159 -24.45 -46.51 26.40
CA THR A 159 -24.61 -47.26 27.67
C THR A 159 -23.59 -46.84 28.72
N LEU A 160 -22.42 -46.35 28.31
CA LEU A 160 -21.39 -45.90 29.26
C LEU A 160 -21.85 -44.68 30.05
N ALA A 161 -22.63 -43.79 29.43
CA ALA A 161 -23.13 -42.58 30.07
C ALA A 161 -24.19 -42.87 31.14
N THR A 162 -24.87 -44.02 31.07
CA THR A 162 -25.85 -44.47 32.06
C THR A 162 -25.27 -45.46 33.07
N ALA A 163 -24.18 -46.16 32.73
CA ALA A 163 -23.54 -47.15 33.59
C ALA A 163 -22.72 -46.54 34.74
N TYR A 164 -22.24 -45.29 34.60
CA TYR A 164 -21.36 -44.65 35.57
C TYR A 164 -21.78 -43.20 35.85
N ASP A 165 -21.46 -42.72 37.05
CA ASP A 165 -21.72 -41.32 37.43
C ASP A 165 -20.94 -40.34 36.50
N PRO A 166 -21.56 -39.22 36.07
CA PRO A 166 -20.92 -38.27 35.17
C PRO A 166 -19.62 -37.67 35.70
N VAL A 167 -19.50 -37.44 37.01
CA VAL A 167 -18.33 -36.77 37.60
C VAL A 167 -17.05 -37.62 37.51
N PRO A 168 -17.01 -38.86 38.04
CA PRO A 168 -15.84 -39.73 37.91
C PRO A 168 -15.59 -40.12 36.46
N LEU A 169 -16.64 -40.30 35.63
CA LEU A 169 -16.47 -40.63 34.21
C LEU A 169 -15.81 -39.49 33.41
N LYS A 170 -16.19 -38.23 33.65
CA LYS A 170 -15.51 -37.07 33.04
C LYS A 170 -14.06 -36.96 33.49
N ARG A 171 -13.78 -37.15 34.77
CA ARG A 171 -12.41 -37.15 35.30
C ARG A 171 -11.58 -38.31 34.74
N PHE A 172 -12.21 -39.47 34.50
CA PHE A 172 -11.57 -40.61 33.85
C PHE A 172 -11.21 -40.27 32.39
N ILE A 173 -12.15 -39.69 31.62
CA ILE A 173 -11.85 -39.17 30.27
C ILE A 173 -10.69 -38.17 30.30
N TYR A 174 -10.66 -37.25 31.26
CA TYR A 174 -9.56 -36.29 31.40
C TYR A 174 -8.21 -37.00 31.66
N ALA A 175 -8.19 -38.01 32.53
CA ALA A 175 -6.99 -38.81 32.80
C ALA A 175 -6.51 -39.58 31.55
N LEU A 176 -7.42 -40.14 30.76
CA LEU A 176 -7.09 -40.80 29.49
C LEU A 176 -6.50 -39.81 28.46
N LEU A 177 -7.03 -38.58 28.39
CA LEU A 177 -6.46 -37.55 27.54
C LEU A 177 -5.06 -37.12 27.99
N LEU A 178 -4.81 -37.06 29.31
CA LEU A 178 -3.48 -36.79 29.86
C LEU A 178 -2.48 -37.93 29.59
N ALA A 179 -2.93 -39.18 29.71
CA ALA A 179 -2.17 -40.36 29.35
C ALA A 179 -1.78 -40.33 27.87
N ALA A 180 -2.75 -40.10 26.97
CA ALA A 180 -2.50 -39.98 25.53
C ALA A 180 -1.48 -38.88 25.21
N CYS A 181 -1.49 -37.77 25.97
CA CYS A 181 -0.55 -36.66 25.80
C CYS A 181 0.85 -36.92 26.39
N GLY A 182 1.09 -38.06 27.06
CA GLY A 182 2.35 -38.38 27.74
C GLY A 182 2.66 -37.49 28.95
N LYS A 183 1.65 -36.83 29.54
CA LYS A 183 1.81 -35.88 30.65
C LYS A 183 1.05 -36.27 31.92
N GLY A 184 0.39 -37.43 31.92
CA GLY A 184 -0.40 -37.94 33.04
C GLY A 184 0.40 -38.85 33.97
N LYS A 185 -0.09 -38.99 35.21
CA LYS A 185 0.31 -40.12 36.06
C LYS A 185 -0.42 -41.39 35.63
N THR A 186 0.06 -42.55 36.06
CA THR A 186 -0.64 -43.83 35.86
C THR A 186 -2.06 -43.77 36.43
N VAL A 187 -3.00 -44.26 35.64
CA VAL A 187 -4.44 -44.34 35.91
C VAL A 187 -4.76 -45.71 36.47
N TYR A 188 -5.12 -45.77 37.74
CA TYR A 188 -5.53 -46.99 38.43
C TYR A 188 -7.05 -47.04 38.49
N VAL A 189 -7.62 -48.12 37.97
CA VAL A 189 -9.08 -48.29 37.88
C VAL A 189 -9.49 -49.57 38.58
N THR A 190 -10.55 -49.49 39.38
CA THR A 190 -11.22 -50.67 39.92
C THR A 190 -12.68 -50.70 39.53
N LEU A 191 -13.13 -51.89 39.11
CA LEU A 191 -14.50 -52.22 38.78
C LEU A 191 -14.96 -53.20 39.85
N ASN A 192 -16.03 -52.91 40.59
CA ASN A 192 -16.55 -53.82 41.62
C ASN A 192 -17.23 -55.04 40.98
N LYS A 193 -16.40 -55.91 40.41
CA LYS A 193 -16.77 -57.14 39.71
C LYS A 193 -16.03 -58.31 40.34
N PRO A 194 -16.60 -59.52 40.30
CA PRO A 194 -15.87 -60.73 40.68
C PRO A 194 -14.55 -60.84 39.91
N LEU A 195 -13.52 -61.40 40.52
CA LEU A 195 -12.18 -61.50 39.93
C LEU A 195 -12.21 -62.13 38.53
N ALA A 196 -13.03 -63.16 38.32
CA ALA A 196 -13.18 -63.85 37.04
C ALA A 196 -13.75 -62.95 35.91
N GLU A 197 -14.56 -61.94 36.24
CA GLU A 197 -15.20 -61.01 35.29
C GLU A 197 -14.46 -59.68 35.14
N LEU A 198 -13.42 -59.44 35.95
CA LEU A 198 -12.74 -58.15 36.01
C LEU A 198 -12.12 -57.78 34.66
N SER A 199 -11.43 -58.71 34.02
CA SER A 199 -10.74 -58.46 32.75
C SER A 199 -11.70 -58.22 31.59
N SER A 200 -12.78 -59.01 31.48
CA SER A 200 -13.80 -58.82 30.43
C SER A 200 -14.53 -57.48 30.61
N SER A 201 -14.89 -57.13 31.85
CA SER A 201 -15.53 -55.84 32.17
C SER A 201 -14.60 -54.65 31.91
N ALA A 202 -13.31 -54.77 32.25
CA ALA A 202 -12.31 -53.75 31.98
C ALA A 202 -12.08 -53.56 30.48
N LEU A 203 -12.03 -54.65 29.73
CA LEU A 203 -11.89 -54.60 28.27
C LEU A 203 -13.11 -53.97 27.62
N GLU A 204 -14.33 -54.29 28.09
CA GLU A 204 -15.57 -53.66 27.62
C GLU A 204 -15.56 -52.15 27.86
N LEU A 205 -15.17 -51.70 29.05
CA LEU A 205 -15.02 -50.28 29.38
C LEU A 205 -14.03 -49.58 28.43
N MET A 206 -12.84 -50.16 28.26
CA MET A 206 -11.80 -49.60 27.39
C MET A 206 -12.23 -49.57 25.92
N ASN A 207 -12.76 -50.67 25.39
CA ASN A 207 -13.26 -50.73 24.02
C ASN A 207 -14.35 -49.68 23.77
N THR A 208 -15.23 -49.45 24.75
CA THR A 208 -16.34 -48.50 24.64
C THR A 208 -15.90 -47.05 24.77
N VAL A 209 -15.12 -46.69 25.81
CA VAL A 209 -14.68 -45.31 26.04
C VAL A 209 -13.74 -44.84 24.94
N MET A 210 -12.94 -45.73 24.34
CA MET A 210 -12.04 -45.37 23.25
C MET A 210 -12.77 -44.87 22.01
N GLN A 211 -14.05 -45.21 21.83
CA GLN A 211 -14.82 -44.80 20.65
C GLN A 211 -15.06 -43.29 20.55
N VAL A 212 -14.97 -42.54 21.66
CA VAL A 212 -15.11 -41.09 21.63
C VAL A 212 -13.82 -40.37 21.23
N PHE A 213 -12.69 -41.07 21.23
CA PHE A 213 -11.41 -40.51 20.84
C PHE A 213 -11.13 -40.78 19.35
N PRO A 214 -10.53 -39.84 18.61
CA PRO A 214 -9.93 -40.11 17.30
C PRO A 214 -8.76 -41.11 17.39
N HIS A 215 -8.43 -41.78 16.28
CA HIS A 215 -7.42 -42.85 16.26
C HIS A 215 -6.03 -42.39 16.72
N ASN A 216 -5.59 -41.19 16.36
CA ASN A 216 -4.32 -40.64 16.83
C ASN A 216 -4.26 -40.42 18.35
N ILE A 217 -5.39 -40.38 19.06
CA ILE A 217 -5.43 -40.38 20.53
C ILE A 217 -5.45 -41.81 21.06
N ARG A 218 -6.29 -42.68 20.49
CA ARG A 218 -6.43 -44.09 20.92
C ARG A 218 -5.10 -44.82 20.95
N ASP A 219 -4.30 -44.63 19.89
CA ASP A 219 -3.00 -45.30 19.72
C ASP A 219 -1.99 -44.93 20.80
N ASN A 220 -2.14 -43.76 21.46
CA ASN A 220 -1.23 -43.28 22.49
C ASN A 220 -1.65 -43.66 23.91
N ILE A 221 -2.69 -44.48 24.08
CA ILE A 221 -3.14 -44.92 25.40
C ILE A 221 -2.80 -46.40 25.57
N SER A 222 -1.90 -46.67 26.50
CA SER A 222 -1.55 -48.04 26.87
C SER A 222 -2.37 -48.50 28.08
N PHE A 223 -2.87 -49.75 28.04
CA PHE A 223 -3.69 -50.29 29.12
C PHE A 223 -3.49 -51.78 29.36
N VAL A 224 -3.82 -52.23 30.58
CA VAL A 224 -3.90 -53.65 30.96
C VAL A 224 -5.13 -53.92 31.83
N THR A 225 -5.92 -54.93 31.45
CA THR A 225 -7.26 -55.20 32.01
C THR A 225 -7.24 -55.91 33.36
N TYR A 226 -6.09 -56.43 33.78
CA TYR A 226 -5.91 -57.03 35.10
C TYR A 226 -4.43 -57.01 35.53
N LEU A 227 -4.18 -56.57 36.75
CA LEU A 227 -2.94 -56.82 37.49
C LEU A 227 -3.27 -57.09 38.96
N SER A 228 -2.48 -57.96 39.59
CA SER A 228 -2.54 -58.23 41.03
C SER A 228 -1.79 -57.20 41.88
N GLU A 229 -0.87 -56.44 41.27
CA GLU A 229 0.00 -55.49 41.96
C GLU A 229 0.17 -54.22 41.10
N TYR A 230 0.00 -53.04 41.72
CA TYR A 230 -0.02 -51.76 41.00
C TYR A 230 1.35 -51.35 40.41
N ASN A 231 2.45 -51.89 40.95
CA ASN A 231 3.84 -51.59 40.56
C ASN A 231 4.40 -52.53 39.48
N LYS A 232 3.64 -53.57 39.08
CA LYS A 232 3.99 -54.42 37.94
C LYS A 232 3.69 -53.73 36.62
N LEU A 233 4.47 -54.05 35.59
CA LEU A 233 4.26 -53.61 34.20
C LEU A 233 4.02 -52.09 34.10
N ASN A 234 4.99 -51.30 34.55
CA ASN A 234 4.92 -49.83 34.60
C ASN A 234 4.91 -49.13 33.24
N MET A 235 5.03 -49.88 32.15
CA MET A 235 4.84 -49.36 30.79
C MET A 235 3.38 -49.01 30.47
N PHE A 236 2.41 -49.49 31.24
CA PHE A 236 0.99 -49.20 31.01
C PHE A 236 0.51 -47.94 31.74
N ASP A 237 -0.13 -47.06 31.00
CA ASP A 237 -0.74 -45.83 31.51
C ASP A 237 -2.00 -46.14 32.32
N VAL A 238 -2.81 -47.09 31.87
CA VAL A 238 -4.07 -47.47 32.52
C VAL A 238 -3.98 -48.90 33.05
N LYS A 239 -4.21 -49.09 34.34
CA LYS A 239 -4.10 -50.38 35.03
C LYS A 239 -5.37 -50.69 35.79
N PHE A 240 -5.98 -51.82 35.46
CA PHE A 240 -7.14 -52.32 36.18
C PHE A 240 -6.71 -53.26 37.31
N LEU A 241 -7.20 -52.99 38.52
CA LEU A 241 -6.79 -53.67 39.75
C LEU A 241 -8.02 -54.12 40.56
N PRO A 242 -7.95 -55.27 41.25
CA PRO A 242 -8.87 -55.59 42.34
C PRO A 242 -8.86 -54.49 43.41
N GLN A 243 -9.98 -54.32 44.11
CA GLN A 243 -10.15 -53.26 45.12
C GLN A 243 -9.06 -53.28 46.19
N ASP A 244 -8.62 -54.46 46.62
CA ASP A 244 -7.61 -54.65 47.67
C ASP A 244 -6.18 -54.37 47.19
N CYS A 245 -5.98 -54.31 45.87
CA CYS A 245 -4.69 -54.07 45.21
C CYS A 245 -4.48 -52.59 44.84
N MET A 246 -5.48 -51.74 45.09
CA MET A 246 -5.43 -50.31 44.76
C MET A 246 -4.35 -49.59 45.60
N PRO A 247 -3.64 -48.60 45.04
CA PRO A 247 -2.61 -47.88 45.78
C PRO A 247 -3.23 -47.05 46.91
N THR A 248 -2.74 -47.25 48.13
CA THR A 248 -3.09 -46.42 49.29
C THR A 248 -2.19 -45.18 49.35
N GLY A 249 -2.77 -44.00 49.18
CA GLY A 249 -2.10 -42.69 49.34
C GLY A 249 -2.08 -41.82 48.08
N GLY A 250 -2.50 -40.56 48.22
CA GLY A 250 -2.47 -39.57 47.14
C GLY A 250 -1.04 -39.26 46.70
N GLY A 251 -0.73 -39.49 45.43
CA GLY A 251 0.60 -39.20 44.86
C GLY A 251 1.08 -40.20 43.82
N LYS A 252 0.74 -41.49 44.00
CA LYS A 252 1.21 -42.61 43.15
C LYS A 252 0.54 -42.69 41.77
N GLY A 253 -0.61 -42.05 41.58
CA GLY A 253 -1.35 -42.05 40.32
C GLY A 253 -2.70 -41.37 40.44
N TYR A 254 -3.49 -41.45 39.36
CA TYR A 254 -4.91 -41.12 39.38
C TYR A 254 -5.71 -42.37 39.75
N VAL A 255 -6.60 -42.26 40.72
CA VAL A 255 -7.33 -43.42 41.27
C VAL A 255 -8.82 -43.27 40.99
N PHE A 256 -9.39 -44.26 40.32
CA PHE A 256 -10.80 -44.29 39.93
C PHE A 256 -11.48 -45.52 40.52
N ASN A 257 -12.41 -45.29 41.45
CA ASN A 257 -13.36 -46.29 41.88
C ASN A 257 -14.69 -46.02 41.19
N MET A 258 -14.93 -46.76 40.11
CA MET A 258 -16.10 -46.55 39.26
C MET A 258 -17.42 -46.95 39.96
N THR A 259 -17.35 -47.67 41.08
CA THR A 259 -18.52 -48.13 41.84
C THR A 259 -18.89 -47.21 42.99
N ARG A 260 -17.90 -46.64 43.67
CA ARG A 260 -18.11 -45.66 44.76
C ARG A 260 -18.17 -44.21 44.28
N SER A 261 -18.21 -44.00 42.97
CA SER A 261 -18.11 -42.69 42.32
C SER A 261 -16.96 -41.82 42.82
N LEU A 262 -15.81 -42.44 43.13
CA LEU A 262 -14.64 -41.75 43.66
C LEU A 262 -13.59 -41.57 42.56
N ALA A 263 -13.11 -40.33 42.40
CA ALA A 263 -11.97 -39.98 41.58
C ALA A 263 -10.97 -39.16 42.40
N ASP A 264 -9.75 -39.67 42.56
CA ASP A 264 -8.70 -39.07 43.38
C ASP A 264 -7.41 -38.83 42.55
N GLY A 265 -6.59 -37.89 43.00
CA GLY A 265 -5.31 -37.52 42.39
C GLY A 265 -5.37 -36.43 41.31
N ILE A 266 -6.57 -35.95 40.93
CA ILE A 266 -6.77 -34.86 39.97
C ILE A 266 -7.21 -33.60 40.72
N ARG A 267 -6.41 -32.54 40.64
CA ARG A 267 -6.75 -31.24 41.23
C ARG A 267 -7.89 -30.58 40.48
N ASP A 268 -8.79 -29.94 41.20
CA ASP A 268 -9.97 -29.28 40.63
C ASP A 268 -9.60 -28.16 39.65
N GLU A 269 -8.54 -27.42 39.94
CA GLU A 269 -8.02 -26.35 39.09
C GLU A 269 -7.57 -26.86 37.72
N ASP A 270 -6.81 -27.98 37.70
CA ASP A 270 -6.30 -28.61 36.48
C ASP A 270 -7.46 -29.11 35.59
N TYR A 271 -8.48 -29.69 36.22
CA TYR A 271 -9.70 -30.14 35.54
C TYR A 271 -10.50 -28.96 34.99
N ARG A 272 -10.77 -27.92 35.80
CA ARG A 272 -11.55 -26.74 35.41
C ARG A 272 -10.94 -26.02 34.21
N ALA A 273 -9.60 -25.95 34.12
CA ALA A 273 -8.91 -25.36 32.98
C ALA A 273 -9.20 -26.08 31.64
N ASN A 274 -9.55 -27.37 31.68
CA ASN A 274 -9.77 -28.22 30.49
C ASN A 274 -11.20 -28.75 30.37
N GLU A 275 -12.10 -28.29 31.24
CA GLU A 275 -13.45 -28.82 31.38
C GLU A 275 -14.24 -28.75 30.06
N GLN A 276 -14.06 -27.71 29.26
CA GLN A 276 -14.73 -27.56 27.96
C GLN A 276 -14.41 -28.71 27.00
N VAL A 277 -13.15 -29.15 26.97
CA VAL A 277 -12.67 -30.25 26.11
C VAL A 277 -13.21 -31.57 26.65
N VAL A 278 -13.13 -31.78 27.97
CA VAL A 278 -13.62 -33.00 28.62
C VAL A 278 -15.14 -33.16 28.45
N ASN A 279 -15.90 -32.09 28.66
CA ASN A 279 -17.36 -32.08 28.46
C ASN A 279 -17.72 -32.35 27.00
N PHE A 280 -16.90 -31.91 26.04
CA PHE A 280 -17.10 -32.24 24.63
C PHE A 280 -16.94 -33.74 24.39
N PHE A 281 -15.83 -34.36 24.82
CA PHE A 281 -15.61 -35.80 24.68
C PHE A 281 -16.66 -36.65 25.41
N TYR A 282 -17.06 -36.24 26.62
CA TYR A 282 -18.16 -36.87 27.35
C TYR A 282 -19.47 -36.79 26.56
N GLY A 283 -19.79 -35.64 25.95
CA GLY A 283 -20.97 -35.47 25.11
C GLY A 283 -20.98 -36.35 23.84
N LEU A 284 -19.81 -36.80 23.38
CA LEU A 284 -19.73 -37.75 22.26
C LEU A 284 -20.23 -39.15 22.63
N LEU A 285 -20.30 -39.51 23.93
CA LEU A 285 -20.84 -40.80 24.36
C LEU A 285 -22.30 -40.94 23.96
N THR A 286 -23.10 -39.88 24.14
CA THR A 286 -24.56 -39.90 23.91
C THR A 286 -24.96 -39.41 22.51
N ASN A 287 -24.06 -38.76 21.76
CA ASN A 287 -24.35 -38.19 20.44
C ASN A 287 -23.57 -38.88 19.32
N LYS A 288 -24.09 -40.02 18.83
CA LYS A 288 -23.47 -40.81 17.76
C LYS A 288 -23.20 -40.03 16.46
N PRO A 289 -24.12 -39.22 15.91
CA PRO A 289 -23.83 -38.42 14.72
C PRO A 289 -22.70 -37.42 14.93
N LEU A 290 -22.65 -36.74 16.08
CA LEU A 290 -21.58 -35.79 16.40
C LEU A 290 -20.23 -36.49 16.57
N ARG A 291 -20.23 -37.65 17.25
CA ARG A 291 -19.04 -38.51 17.42
C ARG A 291 -18.43 -38.90 16.08
N SER A 292 -19.23 -39.44 15.16
CA SER A 292 -18.76 -39.85 13.83
C SER A 292 -18.19 -38.67 13.03
N ARG A 293 -18.85 -37.50 13.08
CA ARG A 293 -18.39 -36.29 12.40
C ARG A 293 -17.07 -35.77 12.99
N PHE A 294 -16.92 -35.81 14.31
CA PHE A 294 -15.71 -35.34 14.98
C PHE A 294 -14.51 -36.23 14.69
N VAL A 295 -14.67 -37.56 14.76
CA VAL A 295 -13.59 -38.53 14.47
C VAL A 295 -13.07 -38.33 13.03
N LYS A 296 -13.97 -38.24 12.04
CA LYS A 296 -13.60 -37.96 10.64
C LYS A 296 -12.90 -36.60 10.47
N PHE A 297 -13.38 -35.57 11.18
CA PHE A 297 -12.75 -34.26 11.15
C PHE A 297 -11.33 -34.31 11.74
N ALA A 298 -11.14 -35.01 12.86
CA ALA A 298 -9.85 -35.15 13.51
C ALA A 298 -8.83 -35.89 12.64
N GLU A 299 -9.24 -36.95 11.94
CA GLU A 299 -8.40 -37.65 10.96
C GLU A 299 -7.97 -36.71 9.83
N HIS A 300 -8.93 -36.01 9.22
CA HIS A 300 -8.64 -35.01 8.19
C HIS A 300 -7.68 -33.93 8.70
N ALA A 301 -7.90 -33.43 9.91
CA ALA A 301 -7.07 -32.41 10.54
C ALA A 301 -5.61 -32.88 10.72
N VAL A 302 -5.40 -34.13 11.13
CA VAL A 302 -4.05 -34.71 11.27
C VAL A 302 -3.37 -34.89 9.92
N THR A 303 -4.13 -35.22 8.87
CA THR A 303 -3.59 -35.32 7.50
C THR A 303 -3.19 -33.96 6.94
N GLN A 304 -4.01 -32.92 7.14
CA GLN A 304 -3.73 -31.58 6.65
C GLN A 304 -2.66 -30.85 7.46
N GLU A 305 -2.61 -31.08 8.77
CA GLU A 305 -1.68 -30.45 9.69
C GLU A 305 -0.93 -31.51 10.52
N PRO A 306 0.23 -32.01 10.04
CA PRO A 306 0.98 -33.07 10.70
C PRO A 306 1.39 -32.76 12.14
N SER A 307 1.50 -31.47 12.52
CA SER A 307 1.78 -31.05 13.90
C SER A 307 0.66 -31.45 14.88
N MET A 308 -0.54 -31.78 14.39
CA MET A 308 -1.64 -32.32 15.20
C MET A 308 -1.55 -33.84 15.43
N LYS A 309 -0.64 -34.55 14.74
CA LYS A 309 -0.49 -36.02 14.90
C LYS A 309 -0.11 -36.40 16.33
N GLN A 310 0.77 -35.61 16.97
CA GLN A 310 1.10 -35.80 18.37
C GLN A 310 0.00 -35.19 19.27
N PRO A 311 -0.66 -35.99 20.11
CA PRO A 311 -1.68 -35.48 21.02
C PRO A 311 -1.04 -34.55 22.07
N THR A 312 -1.51 -33.32 22.13
CA THR A 312 -1.23 -32.38 23.22
C THR A 312 -2.52 -31.66 23.57
N PHE A 313 -2.72 -31.25 24.82
CA PHE A 313 -3.93 -30.49 25.21
C PHE A 313 -4.13 -29.22 24.38
N LYS A 314 -3.05 -28.56 23.94
CA LYS A 314 -3.14 -27.41 23.02
C LYS A 314 -3.75 -27.81 21.68
N ASN A 315 -3.28 -28.90 21.08
CA ASN A 315 -3.81 -29.42 19.81
C ASN A 315 -5.26 -29.90 19.96
N LEU A 316 -5.58 -30.58 21.07
CA LEU A 316 -6.94 -31.05 21.36
C LEU A 316 -7.91 -29.89 21.52
N THR A 317 -7.54 -28.87 22.30
CA THR A 317 -8.36 -27.66 22.45
C THR A 317 -8.59 -26.96 21.12
N ALA A 318 -7.55 -26.83 20.29
CA ALA A 318 -7.68 -26.24 18.96
C ALA A 318 -8.64 -27.04 18.05
N MET A 319 -8.47 -28.36 17.98
CA MET A 319 -9.29 -29.25 17.16
C MET A 319 -10.76 -29.24 17.60
N VAL A 320 -11.02 -29.31 18.92
CA VAL A 320 -12.37 -29.21 19.48
C VAL A 320 -12.97 -27.83 19.20
N THR A 321 -12.20 -26.74 19.34
CA THR A 321 -12.68 -25.38 19.09
C THR A 321 -13.11 -25.19 17.63
N LEU A 322 -12.26 -25.58 16.68
CA LEU A 322 -12.57 -25.48 15.25
C LEU A 322 -13.78 -26.33 14.88
N PHE A 323 -13.81 -27.60 15.32
CA PHE A 323 -14.92 -28.49 15.03
C PHE A 323 -16.24 -27.97 15.58
N ARG A 324 -16.25 -27.52 16.84
CA ARG A 324 -17.45 -26.96 17.47
C ARG A 324 -17.98 -25.75 16.72
N GLN A 325 -17.10 -24.90 16.17
CA GLN A 325 -17.49 -23.75 15.35
C GLN A 325 -18.15 -24.17 14.02
N ILE A 326 -17.61 -25.17 13.33
CA ILE A 326 -18.05 -25.53 11.96
C ILE A 326 -19.19 -26.56 11.94
N CYS A 327 -19.36 -27.35 13.01
CA CYS A 327 -20.29 -28.48 13.01
C CYS A 327 -21.78 -28.10 13.06
N ARG A 328 -22.10 -26.82 13.34
CA ARG A 328 -23.45 -26.25 13.47
C ARG A 328 -24.36 -26.93 14.52
N ALA A 329 -23.78 -27.73 15.42
CA ALA A 329 -24.51 -28.40 16.50
C ALA A 329 -24.64 -27.55 17.77
N PHE A 330 -23.96 -26.39 17.81
CA PHE A 330 -23.90 -25.53 18.97
C PHE A 330 -24.42 -24.13 18.62
N THR A 331 -25.06 -23.49 19.59
CA THR A 331 -25.50 -22.10 19.46
C THR A 331 -24.33 -21.14 19.60
N GLU A 332 -24.45 -19.95 19.01
CA GLU A 332 -23.44 -18.89 19.11
C GLU A 332 -23.09 -18.57 20.58
N LYS A 333 -24.09 -18.49 21.46
CA LYS A 333 -23.89 -18.23 22.91
C LYS A 333 -23.04 -19.29 23.60
N GLN A 334 -23.12 -20.55 23.16
CA GLN A 334 -22.32 -21.65 23.71
C GLN A 334 -20.90 -21.70 23.17
N LEU A 335 -20.65 -21.10 22.00
CA LEU A 335 -19.36 -21.12 21.33
C LEU A 335 -18.55 -19.87 21.66
N LEU A 336 -19.18 -18.71 21.55
CA LEU A 336 -18.55 -17.39 21.60
C LEU A 336 -19.37 -16.48 22.54
N PRO A 337 -19.40 -16.75 23.86
CA PRO A 337 -20.20 -15.97 24.81
C PRO A 337 -19.74 -14.50 24.88
N ASP A 338 -18.44 -14.25 24.74
CA ASP A 338 -17.79 -12.95 24.87
C ASP A 338 -16.77 -12.72 23.75
N ASP A 339 -16.21 -11.51 23.72
CA ASP A 339 -15.26 -11.06 22.69
C ASP A 339 -13.87 -11.72 22.83
N ASP A 340 -13.47 -12.11 24.05
CA ASP A 340 -12.22 -12.84 24.29
C ASP A 340 -12.26 -14.23 23.65
N ARG A 341 -13.43 -14.89 23.70
CA ARG A 341 -13.66 -16.17 23.00
C ARG A 341 -13.69 -16.00 21.48
N VAL A 342 -14.19 -14.88 20.96
CA VAL A 342 -14.09 -14.56 19.53
C VAL A 342 -12.62 -14.41 19.13
N LEU A 343 -11.82 -13.70 19.92
CA LEU A 343 -10.38 -13.53 19.67
C LEU A 343 -9.65 -14.88 19.71
N ALA A 344 -9.85 -15.68 20.76
CA ALA A 344 -9.22 -17.00 20.90
C ALA A 344 -9.59 -17.95 19.74
N MET A 345 -10.82 -17.85 19.23
CA MET A 345 -11.25 -18.59 18.04
C MET A 345 -10.48 -18.13 16.79
N PHE A 346 -10.33 -16.82 16.57
CA PHE A 346 -9.55 -16.29 15.44
C PHE A 346 -8.04 -16.58 15.55
N GLU A 347 -7.47 -16.65 16.75
CA GLU A 347 -6.09 -17.10 16.98
C GLU A 347 -5.89 -18.57 16.63
N THR A 348 -6.86 -19.40 16.99
CA THR A 348 -6.88 -20.82 16.62
C THR A 348 -7.04 -20.98 15.11
N TYR A 349 -7.97 -20.22 14.52
CA TYR A 349 -8.22 -20.20 13.09
C TYR A 349 -6.99 -19.77 12.29
N GLU A 350 -6.34 -18.67 12.66
CA GLU A 350 -5.13 -18.19 11.98
C GLU A 350 -4.07 -19.28 11.85
N LYS A 351 -3.83 -20.04 12.93
CA LYS A 351 -2.82 -21.09 12.94
C LYS A 351 -3.23 -22.32 12.12
N TYR A 352 -4.51 -22.66 12.09
CA TYR A 352 -4.99 -23.96 11.63
C TYR A 352 -6.03 -23.88 10.49
N ARG A 353 -6.16 -22.73 9.83
CA ARG A 353 -7.13 -22.48 8.74
C ARG A 353 -7.04 -23.46 7.58
N ALA A 354 -5.85 -24.05 7.34
CA ALA A 354 -5.62 -25.02 6.27
C ALA A 354 -6.50 -26.28 6.40
N ILE A 355 -6.87 -26.64 7.63
CA ILE A 355 -7.73 -27.79 7.94
C ILE A 355 -9.17 -27.57 7.45
N LEU A 356 -9.60 -26.32 7.31
CA LEU A 356 -10.98 -25.98 6.99
C LEU A 356 -11.16 -25.75 5.48
N SER A 357 -12.22 -26.34 4.93
CA SER A 357 -12.68 -26.04 3.58
C SER A 357 -13.14 -24.57 3.46
N PRO A 358 -13.15 -23.95 2.26
CA PRO A 358 -13.59 -22.58 2.08
C PRO A 358 -15.00 -22.30 2.65
N SER A 359 -15.92 -23.27 2.58
CA SER A 359 -17.27 -23.14 3.16
C SER A 359 -17.24 -23.05 4.69
N GLU A 360 -16.36 -23.81 5.34
CA GLU A 360 -16.22 -23.85 6.80
C GLU A 360 -15.50 -22.60 7.32
N ARG A 361 -14.53 -22.08 6.56
CA ARG A 361 -13.91 -20.77 6.83
C ARG A 361 -14.94 -19.65 6.84
N CYS A 362 -15.92 -19.65 5.93
CA CYS A 362 -17.03 -18.69 5.99
C CYS A 362 -17.83 -18.78 7.30
N VAL A 363 -18.02 -19.98 7.86
CA VAL A 363 -18.72 -20.17 9.14
C VAL A 363 -17.95 -19.57 10.31
N VAL A 364 -16.61 -19.60 10.25
CA VAL A 364 -15.74 -18.89 11.21
C VAL A 364 -15.99 -17.38 11.11
N TYR A 365 -15.84 -16.78 9.93
CA TYR A 365 -16.03 -15.33 9.75
C TYR A 365 -17.46 -14.85 10.02
N ASN A 366 -18.47 -15.70 9.85
CA ASN A 366 -19.86 -15.37 10.18
C ASN A 366 -20.03 -15.00 11.67
N SER A 367 -19.11 -15.38 12.56
CA SER A 367 -19.15 -14.91 13.95
C SER A 367 -19.06 -13.39 14.06
N LEU A 368 -18.48 -12.69 13.08
CA LEU A 368 -18.38 -11.23 13.05
C LEU A 368 -19.72 -10.55 12.76
N THR A 369 -20.71 -11.27 12.21
CA THR A 369 -22.07 -10.72 12.01
C THR A 369 -22.76 -10.34 13.32
N ARG A 370 -22.31 -10.90 14.45
CA ARG A 370 -22.80 -10.55 15.79
C ARG A 370 -22.70 -9.06 16.08
N TYR A 371 -21.63 -8.40 15.61
CA TYR A 371 -21.36 -7.00 15.91
C TYR A 371 -22.36 -6.08 15.23
N LYS A 372 -22.87 -6.49 14.06
CA LYS A 372 -24.00 -5.82 13.40
C LYS A 372 -25.27 -5.95 14.23
N ARG A 373 -25.61 -7.18 14.66
CA ARG A 373 -26.83 -7.47 15.45
C ARG A 373 -26.82 -6.76 16.80
N LEU A 374 -25.65 -6.65 17.42
CA LEU A 374 -25.45 -6.01 18.72
C LEU A 374 -25.24 -4.49 18.62
N HIS A 375 -25.16 -3.92 17.41
CA HIS A 375 -24.78 -2.52 17.18
C HIS A 375 -23.47 -2.13 17.89
N GLN A 376 -22.45 -2.98 17.79
CA GLN A 376 -21.15 -2.82 18.45
C GLN A 376 -20.02 -2.86 17.43
N ALA A 377 -18.88 -2.24 17.79
CA ALA A 377 -17.68 -2.29 16.96
C ALA A 377 -17.03 -3.66 17.09
N ILE A 378 -16.43 -4.16 16.01
CA ILE A 378 -15.52 -5.29 16.10
C ILE A 378 -14.35 -4.89 17.03
N PRO A 379 -14.06 -5.65 18.09
CA PRO A 379 -12.95 -5.38 18.98
C PRO A 379 -11.64 -5.22 18.21
N PRO A 380 -10.79 -4.24 18.54
CA PRO A 380 -9.59 -3.94 17.75
C PRO A 380 -8.68 -5.14 17.51
N LYS A 381 -8.50 -6.00 18.51
CA LYS A 381 -7.67 -7.22 18.38
C LYS A 381 -8.25 -8.21 17.36
N VAL A 382 -9.57 -8.38 17.35
CA VAL A 382 -10.27 -9.25 16.38
C VAL A 382 -10.21 -8.63 14.98
N PHE A 383 -10.43 -7.31 14.86
CA PHE A 383 -10.33 -6.61 13.59
C PHE A 383 -8.93 -6.69 12.98
N ASN A 384 -7.88 -6.59 13.81
CA ASN A 384 -6.50 -6.76 13.33
C ASN A 384 -6.24 -8.17 12.77
N LYS A 385 -6.84 -9.22 13.36
CA LYS A 385 -6.76 -10.58 12.81
C LYS A 385 -7.48 -10.67 11.47
N LEU A 386 -8.67 -10.09 11.35
CA LEU A 386 -9.40 -9.99 10.08
C LEU A 386 -8.54 -9.32 8.98
N CYS A 387 -7.96 -8.15 9.26
CA CYS A 387 -7.11 -7.43 8.31
C CYS A 387 -5.89 -8.25 7.88
N LYS A 388 -5.27 -8.99 8.81
CA LYS A 388 -4.11 -9.82 8.52
C LYS A 388 -4.46 -11.04 7.66
N LEU A 389 -5.60 -11.66 7.91
CA LEU A 389 -5.96 -12.94 7.30
C LEU A 389 -6.59 -12.78 5.92
N TYR A 390 -7.39 -11.72 5.72
CA TYR A 390 -8.21 -11.50 4.53
C TYR A 390 -7.45 -11.59 3.19
N PRO A 391 -6.26 -10.99 3.02
CA PRO A 391 -5.57 -10.97 1.73
C PRO A 391 -5.26 -12.37 1.18
N ASP A 392 -5.00 -13.32 2.08
CA ASP A 392 -4.66 -14.71 1.75
C ASP A 392 -5.87 -15.65 1.65
N GLU A 393 -7.09 -15.15 1.91
CA GLU A 393 -8.27 -15.99 1.86
C GLU A 393 -8.68 -16.34 0.42
N PRO A 394 -9.27 -17.52 0.16
CA PRO A 394 -9.78 -17.86 -1.15
C PRO A 394 -10.99 -16.97 -1.51
N GLU A 395 -11.21 -16.77 -2.81
CA GLU A 395 -12.23 -15.84 -3.34
C GLU A 395 -13.62 -15.99 -2.69
N ARG A 396 -14.08 -17.24 -2.50
CA ARG A 396 -15.37 -17.52 -1.85
C ARG A 396 -15.46 -16.96 -0.43
N VAL A 397 -14.35 -17.02 0.32
CA VAL A 397 -14.27 -16.51 1.69
C VAL A 397 -14.15 -14.99 1.66
N LYS A 398 -13.33 -14.43 0.77
CA LYS A 398 -13.22 -12.98 0.56
C LYS A 398 -14.58 -12.33 0.30
N VAL A 399 -15.35 -12.86 -0.64
CA VAL A 399 -16.72 -12.38 -0.94
C VAL A 399 -17.62 -12.43 0.31
N SER A 400 -17.54 -13.51 1.10
CA SER A 400 -18.34 -13.65 2.32
C SER A 400 -17.95 -12.62 3.38
N VAL A 401 -16.64 -12.41 3.56
CA VAL A 401 -16.10 -11.45 4.53
C VAL A 401 -16.40 -10.02 4.11
N MET A 402 -16.20 -9.67 2.84
CA MET A 402 -16.51 -8.36 2.30
C MET A 402 -18.00 -8.06 2.43
N LYS A 403 -18.89 -9.04 2.23
CA LYS A 403 -20.32 -8.88 2.52
C LYS A 403 -20.58 -8.50 3.99
N ILE A 404 -19.88 -9.11 4.95
CA ILE A 404 -20.01 -8.78 6.38
C ILE A 404 -19.53 -7.34 6.64
N VAL A 405 -18.39 -6.95 6.05
CA VAL A 405 -17.83 -5.59 6.16
C VAL A 405 -18.78 -4.55 5.56
N LEU A 406 -19.31 -4.82 4.37
CA LEU A 406 -20.28 -3.94 3.70
C LEU A 406 -21.60 -3.84 4.47
N ASP A 407 -22.03 -4.92 5.11
CA ASP A 407 -23.21 -4.91 5.97
C ASP A 407 -23.01 -4.07 7.24
N LEU A 408 -21.78 -4.07 7.79
CA LEU A 408 -21.41 -3.30 8.97
C LEU A 408 -21.18 -1.81 8.67
N ILE A 409 -20.67 -1.45 7.49
CA ILE A 409 -20.36 -0.04 7.16
C ILE A 409 -21.62 0.84 7.08
N HIS A 410 -22.79 0.24 6.89
CA HIS A 410 -24.07 0.96 6.97
C HIS A 410 -24.42 1.37 8.40
N THR A 411 -23.88 0.68 9.42
CA THR A 411 -23.97 1.13 10.82
C THR A 411 -23.02 2.30 11.06
N ASP A 412 -23.34 3.20 11.98
CA ASP A 412 -22.50 4.33 12.43
C ASP A 412 -21.26 3.89 13.20
N VAL A 413 -21.19 2.60 13.53
CA VAL A 413 -20.13 2.02 14.32
C VAL A 413 -18.92 1.69 13.43
N MET A 414 -17.76 2.25 13.76
CA MET A 414 -16.44 1.98 13.15
C MET A 414 -16.31 2.17 11.62
N ARG A 415 -17.17 3.00 11.00
CA ARG A 415 -17.20 3.25 9.55
C ARG A 415 -15.83 3.58 8.94
N ASP A 416 -15.06 4.47 9.56
CA ASP A 416 -13.74 4.87 9.03
C ASP A 416 -12.77 3.69 8.90
N LYS A 417 -12.76 2.80 9.91
CA LYS A 417 -11.89 1.61 9.91
C LYS A 417 -12.33 0.59 8.86
N LEU A 418 -13.64 0.40 8.71
CA LEU A 418 -14.20 -0.48 7.68
C LEU A 418 -13.92 0.05 6.28
N PHE A 419 -14.06 1.36 6.07
CA PHE A 419 -13.73 2.00 4.80
C PHE A 419 -12.24 1.91 4.49
N ALA A 420 -11.37 2.13 5.48
CA ALA A 420 -9.92 1.95 5.31
C ALA A 420 -9.57 0.52 4.88
N PHE A 421 -10.23 -0.50 5.47
CA PHE A 421 -10.08 -1.89 5.07
C PHE A 421 -10.57 -2.15 3.64
N ILE A 422 -11.72 -1.58 3.25
CA ILE A 422 -12.21 -1.69 1.86
C ILE A 422 -11.21 -1.08 0.89
N LYS A 423 -10.76 0.16 1.18
CA LYS A 423 -9.82 0.89 0.33
C LYS A 423 -8.50 0.14 0.16
N SER A 424 -7.94 -0.44 1.23
CA SER A 424 -6.67 -1.16 1.16
C SER A 424 -6.73 -2.45 0.35
N ASN A 425 -7.92 -3.03 0.16
CA ASN A 425 -8.09 -4.30 -0.54
C ASN A 425 -8.76 -4.15 -1.92
N PHE A 426 -9.27 -2.97 -2.27
CA PHE A 426 -10.13 -2.74 -3.44
C PHE A 426 -9.52 -3.25 -4.75
N ASP A 427 -8.23 -2.98 -4.99
CA ASP A 427 -7.53 -3.40 -6.22
C ASP A 427 -7.34 -4.92 -6.32
N SER A 428 -7.34 -5.62 -5.19
CA SER A 428 -7.20 -7.08 -5.14
C SER A 428 -8.53 -7.82 -5.29
N GLU A 429 -9.65 -7.09 -5.33
CA GLU A 429 -10.99 -7.67 -5.44
C GLU A 429 -11.35 -8.05 -6.87
N SER A 430 -12.15 -9.11 -7.03
CA SER A 430 -12.73 -9.44 -8.33
C SER A 430 -13.69 -8.34 -8.83
N ALA A 431 -13.85 -8.21 -10.15
CA ALA A 431 -14.75 -7.21 -10.75
C ALA A 431 -16.20 -7.28 -10.20
N ARG A 432 -16.68 -8.50 -9.88
CA ARG A 432 -17.99 -8.70 -9.26
C ARG A 432 -18.03 -8.15 -7.83
N SER A 433 -16.97 -8.36 -7.05
CA SER A 433 -16.85 -7.85 -5.69
C SER A 433 -16.71 -6.32 -5.68
N ARG A 434 -15.86 -5.74 -6.54
CA ARG A 434 -15.73 -4.28 -6.73
C ARG A 434 -17.07 -3.61 -7.06
N SER A 435 -17.84 -4.18 -7.99
CA SER A 435 -19.19 -3.69 -8.31
C SER A 435 -20.12 -3.68 -7.08
N ALA A 436 -20.10 -4.73 -6.25
CA ALA A 436 -20.89 -4.81 -5.03
C ALA A 436 -20.45 -3.80 -3.97
N ILE A 437 -19.13 -3.60 -3.81
CA ILE A 437 -18.54 -2.59 -2.93
C ILE A 437 -19.02 -1.20 -3.37
N CYS A 438 -18.82 -0.85 -4.64
CA CYS A 438 -19.23 0.43 -5.21
C CYS A 438 -20.71 0.73 -4.95
N ARG A 439 -21.61 -0.23 -5.24
CA ARG A 439 -23.06 -0.05 -5.03
C ARG A 439 -23.43 0.17 -3.55
N ASN A 440 -22.73 -0.47 -2.62
CA ASN A 440 -22.96 -0.28 -1.19
C ASN A 440 -22.40 1.06 -0.69
N LEU A 441 -21.18 1.42 -1.11
CA LEU A 441 -20.56 2.70 -0.76
C LEU A 441 -21.38 3.89 -1.27
N VAL A 442 -22.03 3.79 -2.44
CA VAL A 442 -22.94 4.86 -2.92
C VAL A 442 -24.06 5.12 -1.91
N ARG A 443 -24.61 4.07 -1.28
CA ARG A 443 -25.67 4.23 -0.26
C ARG A 443 -25.14 4.91 1.01
N VAL A 444 -23.92 4.57 1.42
CA VAL A 444 -23.24 5.24 2.56
C VAL A 444 -22.99 6.71 2.25
N TYR A 445 -22.52 7.00 1.04
CA TYR A 445 -22.29 8.36 0.53
C TYR A 445 -23.58 9.20 0.60
N TYR A 446 -24.73 8.64 0.22
CA TYR A 446 -26.02 9.34 0.36
C TYR A 446 -26.49 9.55 1.77
N GLY A 447 -26.11 8.66 2.69
CA GLY A 447 -26.38 8.85 4.11
C GLY A 447 -25.66 10.07 4.70
N GLY A 448 -24.82 10.77 3.93
CA GLY A 448 -24.03 11.92 4.39
C GLY A 448 -22.70 11.54 5.04
N PHE A 449 -22.28 10.27 4.94
CA PHE A 449 -21.08 9.75 5.62
C PHE A 449 -19.98 9.41 4.63
N LEU A 450 -18.73 9.65 5.03
CA LEU A 450 -17.52 9.33 4.25
C LEU A 450 -17.54 9.92 2.82
N GLN A 451 -18.28 11.00 2.59
CA GLN A 451 -18.61 11.44 1.24
C GLN A 451 -17.36 11.78 0.42
N THR A 452 -16.44 12.55 1.00
CA THR A 452 -15.18 12.94 0.36
C THR A 452 -14.28 11.73 0.12
N GLN A 453 -14.19 10.81 1.09
CA GLN A 453 -13.35 9.62 0.99
C GLN A 453 -13.87 8.64 -0.08
N ILE A 454 -15.19 8.43 -0.13
CA ILE A 454 -15.83 7.57 -1.13
C ILE A 454 -15.70 8.20 -2.52
N LEU A 455 -15.89 9.51 -2.64
CA LEU A 455 -15.72 10.20 -3.91
C LEU A 455 -14.28 10.14 -4.40
N GLN A 456 -13.29 10.23 -3.51
CA GLN A 456 -11.89 10.00 -3.87
C GLN A 456 -11.66 8.57 -4.40
N LEU A 457 -12.22 7.55 -3.73
CA LEU A 457 -12.13 6.17 -4.22
C LEU A 457 -12.74 6.03 -5.62
N TYR A 458 -13.90 6.64 -5.87
CA TYR A 458 -14.48 6.65 -7.23
C TYR A 458 -13.59 7.43 -8.20
N ASN A 459 -13.02 8.56 -7.79
CA ASN A 459 -12.11 9.31 -8.62
C ASN A 459 -10.86 8.52 -9.02
N ASP A 460 -10.44 7.55 -8.20
CA ASP A 460 -9.28 6.73 -8.49
C ASP A 460 -9.64 5.55 -9.42
N HIS A 461 -10.80 4.90 -9.23
CA HIS A 461 -11.11 3.62 -9.89
C HIS A 461 -12.29 3.63 -10.90
N PHE A 462 -13.04 4.73 -11.03
CA PHE A 462 -14.28 4.75 -11.84
C PHE A 462 -14.09 4.28 -13.28
N GLY A 463 -12.95 4.63 -13.91
CA GLY A 463 -12.65 4.26 -15.30
C GLY A 463 -12.46 2.76 -15.55
N GLU A 464 -12.11 1.99 -14.51
CA GLU A 464 -11.84 0.54 -14.59
C GLU A 464 -13.08 -0.32 -14.31
N GLU A 465 -14.15 0.31 -13.83
CA GLU A 465 -15.38 -0.36 -13.46
C GLU A 465 -16.25 -0.71 -14.67
N THR A 466 -17.11 -1.71 -14.52
CA THR A 466 -18.07 -2.07 -15.58
C THR A 466 -19.03 -0.92 -15.88
N GLU A 467 -19.50 -0.83 -17.13
CA GLU A 467 -20.46 0.21 -17.55
C GLU A 467 -21.69 0.30 -16.63
N SER A 468 -22.24 -0.86 -16.22
CA SER A 468 -23.38 -0.91 -15.29
C SER A 468 -23.07 -0.34 -13.90
N THR A 469 -21.83 -0.52 -13.40
CA THR A 469 -21.39 0.04 -12.12
C THR A 469 -21.20 1.54 -12.26
N GLN A 470 -20.55 1.97 -13.33
CA GLN A 470 -20.33 3.39 -13.64
C GLN A 470 -21.65 4.14 -13.75
N ASP A 471 -22.66 3.59 -14.46
CA ASP A 471 -24.00 4.19 -14.56
C ASP A 471 -24.65 4.36 -13.18
N TYR A 472 -24.54 3.33 -12.34
CA TYR A 472 -25.11 3.37 -11.00
C TYR A 472 -24.43 4.42 -10.12
N ILE A 473 -23.10 4.52 -10.15
CA ILE A 473 -22.35 5.54 -9.42
C ILE A 473 -22.70 6.93 -9.96
N PHE A 474 -22.62 7.12 -11.28
CA PHE A 474 -22.82 8.41 -11.94
C PHE A 474 -24.20 9.00 -11.65
N ASN A 475 -25.27 8.25 -11.95
CA ASN A 475 -26.65 8.70 -11.72
C ASN A 475 -26.90 9.09 -10.26
N ARG A 476 -26.17 8.44 -9.35
CA ARG A 476 -26.31 8.69 -7.94
C ARG A 476 -25.51 9.91 -7.48
N LEU A 477 -24.25 10.04 -7.88
CA LEU A 477 -23.46 11.25 -7.60
C LEU A 477 -24.14 12.52 -8.13
N MET A 478 -24.86 12.45 -9.26
CA MET A 478 -25.59 13.61 -9.79
C MET A 478 -26.67 14.15 -8.82
N LEU A 479 -27.28 13.29 -8.00
CA LEU A 479 -28.29 13.73 -7.02
C LEU A 479 -27.68 14.50 -5.83
N SER A 480 -26.36 14.41 -5.59
CA SER A 480 -25.69 15.13 -4.51
C SER A 480 -25.07 16.45 -4.95
N ILE A 481 -25.23 16.87 -6.21
CA ILE A 481 -24.55 18.04 -6.78
C ILE A 481 -24.83 19.36 -6.02
N ARG A 482 -25.99 19.47 -5.35
CA ARG A 482 -26.33 20.62 -4.50
C ARG A 482 -25.69 20.60 -3.11
N THR A 483 -25.04 19.51 -2.71
CA THR A 483 -24.47 19.35 -1.36
C THR A 483 -23.14 20.13 -1.27
N PRO A 484 -23.05 21.22 -0.46
CA PRO A 484 -21.91 22.14 -0.51
C PRO A 484 -20.54 21.50 -0.25
N SER A 485 -20.48 20.54 0.70
CA SER A 485 -19.23 19.86 1.09
C SER A 485 -18.60 19.01 -0.02
N VAL A 486 -19.38 18.61 -1.04
CA VAL A 486 -18.93 17.71 -2.12
C VAL A 486 -18.98 18.35 -3.50
N GLN A 487 -19.49 19.57 -3.63
CA GLN A 487 -19.60 20.29 -4.91
C GLN A 487 -18.28 20.37 -5.66
N GLN A 488 -17.25 20.93 -5.03
CA GLN A 488 -15.95 21.10 -5.68
C GLN A 488 -15.29 19.76 -6.04
N PRO A 489 -15.18 18.78 -5.10
CA PRO A 489 -14.67 17.45 -5.43
C PRO A 489 -15.45 16.75 -6.54
N LEU A 490 -16.77 16.88 -6.56
CA LEU A 490 -17.62 16.25 -7.59
C LEU A 490 -17.38 16.90 -8.95
N MET A 491 -17.21 18.22 -8.99
CA MET A 491 -16.90 18.93 -10.24
C MET A 491 -15.53 18.49 -10.79
N THR A 492 -14.51 18.34 -9.93
CA THR A 492 -13.21 17.79 -10.33
C THR A 492 -13.33 16.36 -10.87
N PHE A 493 -14.12 15.50 -10.22
CA PHE A 493 -14.40 14.15 -10.71
C PHE A 493 -15.05 14.18 -12.12
N LEU A 494 -16.08 15.02 -12.30
CA LEU A 494 -16.77 15.16 -13.58
C LEU A 494 -15.81 15.64 -14.67
N GLN A 495 -14.93 16.61 -14.38
CA GLN A 495 -13.96 17.14 -15.35
C GLN A 495 -12.99 16.04 -15.80
N LYS A 496 -12.49 15.22 -14.86
CA LYS A 496 -11.58 14.12 -15.15
C LYS A 496 -12.20 13.09 -16.09
N TYR A 497 -13.45 12.70 -15.82
CA TYR A 497 -14.10 11.60 -16.54
C TYR A 497 -14.98 12.03 -17.72
N TYR A 498 -15.21 13.34 -17.92
CA TYR A 498 -16.01 13.85 -19.03
C TYR A 498 -15.62 13.28 -20.41
N PRO A 499 -14.32 13.18 -20.78
CA PRO A 499 -13.92 12.68 -22.10
C PRO A 499 -14.34 11.22 -22.36
N VAL A 500 -14.53 10.43 -21.31
CA VAL A 500 -14.90 9.01 -21.40
C VAL A 500 -16.38 8.74 -21.14
N LEU A 501 -17.19 9.80 -20.91
CA LEU A 501 -18.63 9.64 -20.73
C LEU A 501 -19.33 9.32 -22.06
N THR A 502 -20.26 8.37 -22.03
CA THR A 502 -21.15 8.07 -23.16
C THR A 502 -22.09 9.25 -23.45
N VAL A 503 -22.60 9.35 -24.68
CA VAL A 503 -23.55 10.40 -25.08
C VAL A 503 -24.77 10.46 -24.14
N ASN A 504 -25.28 9.30 -23.71
CA ASN A 504 -26.39 9.22 -22.76
C ASN A 504 -26.03 9.82 -21.38
N ARG A 505 -24.85 9.52 -20.84
CA ARG A 505 -24.38 10.11 -19.57
C ARG A 505 -24.19 11.62 -19.69
N LYS A 506 -23.64 12.10 -20.81
CA LYS A 506 -23.54 13.54 -21.09
C LYS A 506 -24.92 14.20 -21.13
N ARG A 507 -25.93 13.58 -21.77
CA ARG A 507 -27.31 14.10 -21.76
C ARG A 507 -27.89 14.19 -20.34
N VAL A 508 -27.66 13.19 -19.49
CA VAL A 508 -28.09 13.22 -18.08
C VAL A 508 -27.35 14.30 -17.28
N LEU A 509 -26.04 14.44 -17.51
CA LEU A 509 -25.19 15.48 -16.89
C LEU A 509 -25.75 16.87 -17.17
N TYR A 510 -25.88 17.22 -18.45
CA TYR A 510 -26.35 18.53 -18.86
C TYR A 510 -27.79 18.78 -18.45
N ARG A 511 -28.67 17.76 -18.52
CA ARG A 511 -30.02 17.87 -17.96
C ARG A 511 -29.98 18.30 -16.50
N THR A 512 -29.16 17.63 -15.68
CA THR A 512 -29.05 17.93 -14.24
C THR A 512 -28.48 19.32 -14.02
N PHE A 513 -27.38 19.67 -14.71
CA PHE A 513 -26.77 21.00 -14.63
C PHE A 513 -27.76 22.11 -14.95
N PHE A 514 -28.54 21.92 -16.01
CA PHE A 514 -29.51 22.88 -16.49
C PHE A 514 -30.74 23.02 -15.60
N GLU A 515 -31.10 21.99 -14.84
CA GLU A 515 -32.09 22.09 -13.76
C GLU A 515 -31.56 22.96 -12.59
N MET A 516 -30.23 23.02 -12.39
CA MET A 516 -29.60 23.76 -11.29
C MET A 516 -29.23 25.22 -11.65
N LEU A 517 -28.95 25.51 -12.93
CA LEU A 517 -28.53 26.86 -13.39
C LEU A 517 -29.44 28.02 -12.98
N PRO A 518 -30.79 27.92 -13.00
CA PRO A 518 -31.68 29.05 -12.70
C PRO A 518 -31.53 29.63 -11.29
N GLU A 519 -30.91 28.91 -10.36
CA GLU A 519 -30.69 29.42 -8.99
C GLU A 519 -29.59 30.49 -8.93
N ALA A 520 -28.74 30.61 -9.96
CA ALA A 520 -27.70 31.65 -10.08
C ALA A 520 -26.78 31.79 -8.85
N ASP A 521 -26.43 30.67 -8.23
CA ASP A 521 -25.60 30.57 -7.03
C ASP A 521 -24.17 30.08 -7.34
N ALA A 522 -23.38 29.78 -6.30
CA ALA A 522 -22.01 29.29 -6.45
C ALA A 522 -21.92 27.99 -7.27
N LEU A 523 -22.94 27.12 -7.23
CA LEU A 523 -22.98 25.93 -8.09
C LEU A 523 -23.17 26.31 -9.56
N ALA A 524 -23.98 27.32 -9.86
CA ALA A 524 -24.14 27.81 -11.23
C ALA A 524 -22.80 28.31 -11.80
N GLU A 525 -21.95 28.99 -11.01
CA GLU A 525 -20.60 29.38 -11.42
C GLU A 525 -19.75 28.16 -11.83
N LEU A 526 -19.72 27.12 -11.00
CA LEU A 526 -18.98 25.88 -11.29
C LEU A 526 -19.51 25.15 -12.54
N ILE A 527 -20.82 25.15 -12.74
CA ILE A 527 -21.46 24.57 -13.92
C ILE A 527 -21.06 25.34 -15.18
N LEU A 528 -21.08 26.68 -15.15
CA LEU A 528 -20.70 27.51 -16.29
C LEU A 528 -19.24 27.30 -16.68
N ASP A 529 -18.34 27.25 -15.70
CA ASP A 529 -16.93 26.92 -15.93
C ASP A 529 -16.76 25.54 -16.55
N PHE A 530 -17.52 24.56 -16.07
CA PHE A 530 -17.52 23.22 -16.64
C PHE A 530 -17.96 23.23 -18.10
N VAL A 531 -19.10 23.86 -18.41
CA VAL A 531 -19.66 23.89 -19.77
C VAL A 531 -18.68 24.59 -20.71
N ASN A 532 -18.12 25.74 -20.30
CA ASN A 532 -17.13 26.48 -21.09
C ASN A 532 -15.86 25.68 -21.37
N GLY A 533 -15.44 24.79 -20.46
CA GLY A 533 -14.28 23.94 -20.65
C GLY A 533 -14.46 22.82 -21.69
N HIS A 534 -15.71 22.42 -21.97
CA HIS A 534 -16.02 21.14 -22.61
C HIS A 534 -16.97 21.22 -23.82
N ALA A 535 -17.99 22.08 -23.79
CA ALA A 535 -19.06 22.06 -24.78
C ALA A 535 -18.56 22.30 -26.22
N ASP A 536 -17.67 23.28 -26.42
CA ASP A 536 -17.07 23.58 -27.74
C ASP A 536 -16.19 22.46 -28.31
N LYS A 537 -15.83 21.45 -27.50
CA LYS A 537 -14.97 20.32 -27.90
C LYS A 537 -15.76 19.04 -28.14
N ASP A 538 -17.07 19.06 -27.94
CA ASP A 538 -17.94 17.91 -28.14
C ASP A 538 -18.41 17.77 -29.59
N SER A 539 -19.17 16.71 -29.88
CA SER A 539 -19.77 16.54 -31.20
C SER A 539 -20.80 17.63 -31.50
N ASP A 540 -20.95 18.00 -32.78
CA ASP A 540 -21.90 19.01 -33.23
C ASP A 540 -23.33 18.75 -32.72
N GLU A 541 -23.75 17.48 -32.65
CA GLU A 541 -25.05 17.08 -32.10
C GLU A 541 -25.22 17.47 -30.63
N VAL A 542 -24.20 17.19 -29.80
CA VAL A 542 -24.23 17.49 -28.36
C VAL A 542 -24.15 18.99 -28.14
N THR A 543 -23.28 19.68 -28.89
CA THR A 543 -23.12 21.14 -28.84
C THR A 543 -24.40 21.87 -29.23
N ALA A 544 -25.11 21.43 -30.27
CA ALA A 544 -26.40 21.99 -30.67
C ALA A 544 -27.47 21.82 -29.59
N LEU A 545 -27.58 20.61 -29.01
CA LEU A 545 -28.53 20.31 -27.94
C LEU A 545 -28.27 21.15 -26.68
N ILE A 546 -27.00 21.29 -26.29
CA ILE A 546 -26.56 22.13 -25.19
C ILE A 546 -26.96 23.59 -25.47
N SER A 547 -26.65 24.07 -26.66
CA SER A 547 -26.89 25.47 -27.05
C SER A 547 -28.38 25.83 -27.01
N GLU A 548 -29.22 25.03 -27.66
CA GLU A 548 -30.67 25.25 -27.71
C GLU A 548 -31.29 25.28 -26.31
N ARG A 549 -30.91 24.32 -25.47
CA ARG A 549 -31.47 24.20 -24.12
C ARG A 549 -30.95 25.29 -23.18
N PHE A 550 -29.68 25.66 -23.30
CA PHE A 550 -29.07 26.74 -22.53
C PHE A 550 -29.74 28.09 -22.85
N VAL A 551 -29.95 28.40 -24.14
CA VAL A 551 -30.69 29.62 -24.57
C VAL A 551 -32.08 29.67 -23.96
N LYS A 552 -32.85 28.57 -24.00
CA LYS A 552 -34.20 28.51 -23.42
C LYS A 552 -34.22 28.79 -21.92
N ILE A 553 -33.22 28.31 -21.19
CA ILE A 553 -33.11 28.51 -19.73
C ILE A 553 -32.76 29.95 -19.40
N VAL A 554 -31.76 30.51 -20.09
CA VAL A 554 -31.38 31.91 -19.90
C VAL A 554 -32.53 32.85 -20.31
N ASP A 555 -33.25 32.55 -21.40
CA ASP A 555 -34.45 33.33 -21.77
C ASP A 555 -35.50 33.29 -20.64
N ALA A 556 -35.82 32.10 -20.13
CA ALA A 556 -36.81 31.93 -19.08
C ALA A 556 -36.41 32.61 -17.76
N GLU A 557 -35.14 32.53 -17.37
CA GLU A 557 -34.62 33.19 -16.16
C GLU A 557 -34.57 34.71 -16.33
N SER A 558 -34.10 35.19 -17.48
CA SER A 558 -33.95 36.61 -17.77
C SER A 558 -35.25 37.43 -17.78
N ARG A 559 -36.40 36.74 -17.87
CA ARG A 559 -37.73 37.35 -17.70
C ARG A 559 -38.11 37.57 -16.24
N LYS A 560 -37.44 36.87 -15.31
CA LYS A 560 -37.70 36.89 -13.86
C LYS A 560 -36.61 37.65 -13.10
N SER A 561 -35.36 37.38 -13.41
CA SER A 561 -34.17 37.89 -12.73
C SER A 561 -33.06 38.09 -13.75
N ASP A 562 -32.10 38.93 -13.41
CA ASP A 562 -30.99 39.32 -14.26
C ASP A 562 -29.67 38.61 -13.83
N ALA A 563 -29.75 37.74 -12.82
CA ALA A 563 -28.61 37.16 -12.10
C ALA A 563 -27.86 36.08 -12.89
N LEU A 564 -28.57 35.12 -13.49
CA LEU A 564 -27.91 34.09 -14.30
C LEU A 564 -27.25 34.72 -15.53
N PHE A 565 -27.91 35.67 -16.18
CA PHE A 565 -27.33 36.40 -17.31
C PHE A 565 -26.04 37.13 -16.92
N ALA A 566 -26.01 37.79 -15.76
CA ALA A 566 -24.80 38.42 -15.24
C ALA A 566 -23.67 37.41 -14.99
N LEU A 567 -23.98 36.21 -14.49
CA LEU A 567 -22.99 35.12 -14.35
C LEU A 567 -22.48 34.63 -15.70
N VAL A 568 -23.35 34.44 -16.69
CA VAL A 568 -22.94 34.06 -18.06
C VAL A 568 -21.99 35.11 -18.64
N PHE A 569 -22.29 36.39 -18.45
CA PHE A 569 -21.38 37.47 -18.82
C PHE A 569 -20.09 37.42 -18.00
N LYS A 570 -20.12 37.16 -16.70
CA LYS A 570 -18.89 37.09 -15.89
C LYS A 570 -17.94 35.98 -16.38
N HIS A 571 -18.47 34.80 -16.71
CA HIS A 571 -17.68 33.61 -17.08
C HIS A 571 -17.29 33.56 -18.57
N GLY A 572 -18.01 34.25 -19.46
CA GLY A 572 -17.65 34.35 -20.87
C GLY A 572 -17.71 33.01 -21.64
N GLY A 573 -16.80 32.85 -22.61
CA GLY A 573 -16.57 31.58 -23.32
C GLY A 573 -17.74 31.12 -24.20
N PHE A 574 -17.89 29.80 -24.30
CA PHE A 574 -18.96 29.16 -25.07
C PHE A 574 -20.35 29.63 -24.63
N CYS A 575 -20.60 29.66 -23.33
CA CYS A 575 -21.90 30.03 -22.77
C CYS A 575 -22.30 31.45 -23.18
N GLU A 576 -21.39 32.41 -23.04
CA GLU A 576 -21.64 33.78 -23.50
C GLU A 576 -21.87 33.83 -25.01
N LYS A 577 -20.97 33.22 -25.80
CA LYS A 577 -21.06 33.20 -27.27
C LYS A 577 -22.42 32.67 -27.75
N THR A 578 -22.90 31.59 -27.16
CA THR A 578 -24.19 30.98 -27.48
C THR A 578 -25.36 31.92 -27.19
N ILE A 579 -25.32 32.64 -26.07
CA ILE A 579 -26.35 33.64 -25.75
C ILE A 579 -26.23 34.86 -26.65
N LEU A 580 -25.02 35.33 -26.96
CA LEU A 580 -24.79 36.46 -27.85
C LEU A 580 -25.35 36.23 -29.25
N ALA A 581 -25.27 35.00 -29.77
CA ALA A 581 -25.79 34.66 -31.10
C ALA A 581 -27.29 34.97 -31.23
N VAL A 582 -28.06 34.74 -30.17
CA VAL A 582 -29.50 35.03 -30.10
C VAL A 582 -29.76 36.44 -29.60
N LEU A 583 -28.94 36.94 -28.66
CA LEU A 583 -29.09 38.27 -28.09
C LEU A 583 -28.97 39.37 -29.14
N LEU A 584 -27.97 39.26 -30.02
CA LEU A 584 -27.63 40.25 -31.04
C LEU A 584 -28.52 40.19 -32.28
N THR A 585 -29.30 39.11 -32.44
CA THR A 585 -30.15 38.88 -33.62
C THR A 585 -31.64 38.98 -33.28
N GLU A 586 -32.08 38.37 -32.18
CA GLU A 586 -33.50 38.23 -31.85
C GLU A 586 -33.94 39.04 -30.62
N TRP A 587 -33.04 39.25 -29.63
CA TRP A 587 -33.42 39.86 -28.33
C TRP A 587 -33.03 41.33 -28.20
N THR A 588 -32.74 42.00 -29.31
CA THR A 588 -32.21 43.37 -29.39
C THR A 588 -33.14 44.42 -28.76
N GLN A 589 -34.44 44.17 -28.72
CA GLN A 589 -35.45 45.05 -28.10
C GLN A 589 -35.79 44.69 -26.65
N ARG A 590 -35.21 43.62 -26.09
CA ARG A 590 -35.50 43.14 -24.75
C ARG A 590 -34.66 43.86 -23.69
N LYS A 591 -35.11 43.86 -22.43
CA LYS A 591 -34.38 44.44 -21.28
C LYS A 591 -32.96 43.87 -21.13
N VAL A 592 -32.79 42.57 -21.39
CA VAL A 592 -31.49 41.87 -21.33
C VAL A 592 -30.43 42.49 -22.24
N PHE A 593 -30.81 42.97 -23.43
CA PHE A 593 -29.85 43.61 -24.33
C PHE A 593 -29.32 44.93 -23.74
N LYS A 594 -30.20 45.72 -23.10
CA LYS A 594 -29.77 46.94 -22.36
C LYS A 594 -28.85 46.60 -21.20
N GLN A 595 -29.15 45.51 -20.48
CA GLN A 595 -28.33 45.05 -19.37
C GLN A 595 -26.95 44.57 -19.85
N TYR A 596 -26.88 43.84 -20.97
CA TYR A 596 -25.62 43.46 -21.60
C TYR A 596 -24.75 44.69 -21.91
N CYS A 597 -25.34 45.72 -22.53
CA CYS A 597 -24.65 46.98 -22.79
C CYS A 597 -24.13 47.64 -21.50
N ALA A 598 -24.89 47.60 -20.40
CA ALA A 598 -24.46 48.13 -19.12
C ALA A 598 -23.29 47.33 -18.51
N LEU A 599 -23.39 46.00 -18.48
CA LEU A 599 -22.32 45.12 -18.00
C LEU A 599 -21.03 45.31 -18.81
N LEU A 600 -21.16 45.47 -20.12
CA LEU A 600 -20.05 45.75 -21.01
C LEU A 600 -19.41 47.11 -20.71
N ALA A 601 -20.21 48.15 -20.49
CA ALA A 601 -19.74 49.48 -20.10
C ALA A 601 -19.04 49.49 -18.72
N GLU A 602 -19.43 48.62 -17.79
CA GLU A 602 -18.86 48.52 -16.45
C GLU A 602 -17.63 47.59 -16.37
N SER A 603 -17.51 46.61 -17.28
CA SER A 603 -16.45 45.58 -17.29
C SER A 603 -15.03 46.08 -17.52
N ASP A 604 -14.00 45.46 -16.93
CA ASP A 604 -12.62 45.84 -17.21
C ASP A 604 -12.23 45.70 -18.70
N PHE A 605 -11.10 46.29 -19.09
CA PHE A 605 -10.64 46.28 -20.48
C PHE A 605 -10.52 44.87 -21.08
N LEU A 606 -9.99 43.90 -20.34
CA LEU A 606 -9.78 42.55 -20.87
C LEU A 606 -11.11 41.84 -21.09
N ARG A 607 -12.03 41.97 -20.14
CA ARG A 607 -13.36 41.38 -20.25
C ARG A 607 -14.19 42.02 -21.37
N ALA A 608 -14.15 43.35 -21.49
CA ALA A 608 -14.79 44.06 -22.59
C ALA A 608 -14.23 43.63 -23.96
N ALA A 609 -12.91 43.46 -24.07
CA ALA A 609 -12.26 43.04 -25.31
C ALA A 609 -12.63 41.59 -25.68
N ASP A 610 -12.75 40.71 -24.69
CA ASP A 610 -13.15 39.32 -24.93
C ASP A 610 -14.63 39.20 -25.31
N SER A 611 -15.51 39.92 -24.60
CA SER A 611 -16.95 39.95 -24.92
C SER A 611 -17.23 40.54 -26.30
N LEU A 612 -16.52 41.63 -26.66
CA LEU A 612 -16.65 42.24 -27.99
C LEU A 612 -16.18 41.29 -29.09
N TYR A 613 -15.09 40.54 -28.87
CA TYR A 613 -14.66 39.50 -29.79
C TYR A 613 -15.70 38.36 -29.92
N ASN A 614 -16.34 37.96 -28.81
CA ASN A 614 -17.43 36.99 -28.85
C ASN A 614 -18.64 37.51 -29.66
N CYS A 615 -18.94 38.81 -29.63
CA CYS A 615 -19.97 39.40 -30.50
C CYS A 615 -19.65 39.19 -31.98
N PHE A 616 -18.38 39.40 -32.36
CA PHE A 616 -17.93 39.26 -33.76
C PHE A 616 -18.18 37.85 -34.28
N ILE A 617 -17.85 36.84 -33.47
CA ILE A 617 -17.99 35.44 -33.87
C ILE A 617 -19.45 34.97 -33.77
N ALA A 618 -20.17 35.40 -32.74
CA ALA A 618 -21.52 34.90 -32.47
C ALA A 618 -22.56 35.40 -33.50
N ALA A 619 -22.41 36.62 -34.00
CA ALA A 619 -23.37 37.22 -34.93
C ALA A 619 -22.67 38.09 -36.00
N PRO A 620 -21.99 37.49 -37.00
CA PRO A 620 -21.27 38.22 -38.05
C PRO A 620 -22.17 39.11 -38.92
N HIS A 621 -23.47 38.81 -39.00
CA HIS A 621 -24.46 39.55 -39.79
C HIS A 621 -25.52 40.25 -38.92
N ALA A 622 -25.16 40.70 -37.73
CA ALA A 622 -26.06 41.48 -36.86
C ALA A 622 -26.49 42.82 -37.52
N ASP A 623 -27.62 43.38 -37.06
CA ASP A 623 -28.12 44.68 -37.54
C ASP A 623 -27.12 45.81 -37.23
N LYS A 624 -26.94 46.74 -38.18
CA LYS A 624 -25.98 47.86 -38.04
C LYS A 624 -26.25 48.73 -36.80
N ASN A 625 -27.51 48.87 -36.39
CA ASN A 625 -27.89 49.62 -35.19
C ASN A 625 -27.47 48.90 -33.90
N VAL A 626 -27.52 47.56 -33.90
CA VAL A 626 -27.05 46.73 -32.78
C VAL A 626 -25.53 46.85 -32.65
N VAL A 627 -24.82 46.76 -33.79
CA VAL A 627 -23.36 46.97 -33.85
C VAL A 627 -23.00 48.34 -33.30
N ALA A 628 -23.70 49.40 -33.71
CA ALA A 628 -23.46 50.76 -33.22
C ALA A 628 -23.72 50.89 -31.70
N ALA A 629 -24.78 50.24 -31.18
CA ALA A 629 -25.13 50.29 -29.77
C ALA A 629 -24.11 49.59 -28.86
N VAL A 630 -23.65 48.39 -29.24
CA VAL A 630 -22.59 47.66 -28.52
C VAL A 630 -21.28 48.43 -28.57
N ARG A 631 -20.91 48.92 -29.75
CA ARG A 631 -19.66 49.63 -29.98
C ARG A 631 -19.56 50.93 -29.17
N ARG A 632 -20.67 51.68 -29.05
CA ARG A 632 -20.72 52.90 -28.22
C ARG A 632 -20.34 52.67 -26.76
N GLN A 633 -20.59 51.48 -26.22
CA GLN A 633 -20.25 51.15 -24.82
C GLN A 633 -18.77 50.79 -24.63
N VAL A 634 -18.06 50.44 -25.72
CA VAL A 634 -16.72 49.85 -25.66
C VAL A 634 -15.65 50.74 -26.29
N ASP A 635 -15.98 51.52 -27.31
CA ASP A 635 -15.02 52.39 -28.02
C ASP A 635 -14.27 53.31 -27.05
N ASP A 636 -15.00 54.10 -26.25
CA ASP A 636 -14.40 55.05 -25.29
C ASP A 636 -13.58 54.32 -24.21
N LYS A 637 -14.04 53.13 -23.79
CA LYS A 637 -13.40 52.34 -22.74
C LYS A 637 -12.13 51.65 -23.22
N MET A 638 -12.14 51.13 -24.45
CA MET A 638 -10.96 50.61 -25.13
C MET A 638 -9.93 51.71 -25.30
N LEU A 639 -10.36 52.89 -25.77
CA LEU A 639 -9.49 54.05 -25.96
C LEU A 639 -8.83 54.50 -24.64
N ALA A 640 -9.62 54.57 -23.56
CA ALA A 640 -9.13 55.02 -22.26
C ALA A 640 -8.18 54.02 -21.58
N ASN A 641 -8.40 52.72 -21.76
CA ASN A 641 -7.76 51.68 -20.93
C ASN A 641 -6.81 50.75 -21.68
N ALA A 642 -6.81 50.71 -23.02
CA ALA A 642 -5.85 49.89 -23.79
C ALA A 642 -4.40 50.26 -23.45
N LYS A 643 -4.14 51.55 -23.25
CA LYS A 643 -2.85 52.08 -22.82
C LYS A 643 -2.41 51.62 -21.43
N ASN A 644 -3.29 51.01 -20.63
CA ASN A 644 -2.98 50.49 -19.29
C ASN A 644 -2.77 48.97 -19.28
N CYS A 645 -2.93 48.30 -20.43
CA CYS A 645 -2.71 46.87 -20.57
C CYS A 645 -1.23 46.57 -20.86
N ASP A 646 -0.75 45.45 -20.32
CA ASP A 646 0.58 44.90 -20.62
C ASP A 646 0.73 44.60 -22.13
N PHE A 647 1.92 44.90 -22.67
CA PHE A 647 2.25 44.74 -24.09
C PHE A 647 1.86 43.37 -24.66
N PHE A 648 2.18 42.26 -23.99
CA PHE A 648 1.94 40.92 -24.54
C PHE A 648 0.47 40.51 -24.49
N ARG A 649 -0.27 40.92 -23.45
CA ARG A 649 -1.72 40.71 -23.40
C ARG A 649 -2.43 41.51 -24.49
N LEU A 650 -2.01 42.76 -24.68
CA LEU A 650 -2.53 43.63 -25.72
C LEU A 650 -2.23 43.08 -27.13
N ALA A 651 -1.01 42.58 -27.35
CA ALA A 651 -0.61 41.99 -28.63
C ALA A 651 -1.46 40.76 -29.01
N LYS A 652 -1.81 39.91 -28.03
CA LYS A 652 -2.74 38.79 -28.24
C LYS A 652 -4.15 39.25 -28.61
N ILE A 653 -4.62 40.37 -28.08
CA ILE A 653 -5.93 40.93 -28.45
C ILE A 653 -5.87 41.45 -29.88
N VAL A 654 -4.84 42.25 -30.22
CA VAL A 654 -4.61 42.74 -31.59
C VAL A 654 -4.56 41.58 -32.57
N GLU A 655 -3.80 40.53 -32.26
CA GLU A 655 -3.71 39.36 -33.13
C GLU A 655 -5.05 38.66 -33.36
N ARG A 656 -5.85 38.46 -32.30
CA ARG A 656 -7.19 37.87 -32.42
C ARG A 656 -8.09 38.70 -33.33
N TYR A 657 -8.10 40.01 -33.13
CA TYR A 657 -8.92 40.96 -33.88
C TYR A 657 -8.49 41.04 -35.35
N SER A 658 -7.19 41.20 -35.62
CA SER A 658 -6.66 41.22 -36.99
C SER A 658 -6.93 39.91 -37.74
N LYS A 659 -6.80 38.75 -37.07
CA LYS A 659 -7.12 37.45 -37.69
C LYS A 659 -8.60 37.31 -38.02
N TYR A 660 -9.49 37.82 -37.15
CA TYR A 660 -10.92 37.81 -37.42
C TYR A 660 -11.26 38.66 -38.64
N SER A 661 -10.78 39.91 -38.67
CA SER A 661 -11.02 40.84 -39.79
C SER A 661 -10.54 40.25 -41.13
N ALA A 662 -9.32 39.70 -41.15
CA ALA A 662 -8.74 39.09 -42.35
C ALA A 662 -9.52 37.87 -42.88
N ARG A 663 -10.22 37.13 -42.02
CA ARG A 663 -10.95 35.90 -42.39
C ARG A 663 -12.43 36.12 -42.69
N ASN A 664 -13.01 37.22 -42.24
CA ASN A 664 -14.46 37.45 -42.30
C ASN A 664 -14.76 38.81 -42.94
N ALA A 665 -14.29 39.02 -44.18
CA ALA A 665 -14.43 40.30 -44.87
C ALA A 665 -15.89 40.74 -45.10
N ASP A 666 -16.83 39.80 -45.06
CA ASP A 666 -18.28 39.95 -45.22
C ASP A 666 -19.03 40.25 -43.90
N SER A 667 -18.34 40.23 -42.75
CA SER A 667 -18.94 40.55 -41.46
C SER A 667 -19.21 42.05 -41.30
N VAL A 668 -20.35 42.38 -40.68
CA VAL A 668 -20.73 43.77 -40.35
C VAL A 668 -19.76 44.39 -39.32
N TRP A 669 -19.01 43.55 -38.58
CA TRP A 669 -18.05 43.96 -37.57
C TRP A 669 -16.67 44.32 -38.13
N THR A 670 -16.34 43.95 -39.37
CA THR A 670 -14.99 44.06 -39.95
C THR A 670 -14.47 45.50 -39.93
N ALA A 671 -15.27 46.46 -40.42
CA ALA A 671 -14.89 47.87 -40.40
C ALA A 671 -14.70 48.43 -38.97
N ALA A 672 -15.49 47.95 -38.00
CA ALA A 672 -15.34 48.35 -36.61
C ALA A 672 -14.08 47.74 -35.98
N CYS A 673 -13.79 46.47 -36.29
CA CYS A 673 -12.61 45.76 -35.84
C CYS A 673 -11.33 46.40 -36.38
N ASP A 674 -11.26 46.69 -37.68
CA ASP A 674 -10.11 47.34 -38.31
C ASP A 674 -9.84 48.71 -37.68
N LYS A 675 -10.90 49.51 -37.52
CA LYS A 675 -10.80 50.83 -36.90
C LYS A 675 -10.30 50.75 -35.45
N LEU A 676 -10.77 49.77 -34.68
CA LEU A 676 -10.36 49.60 -33.28
C LEU A 676 -8.89 49.14 -33.19
N VAL A 677 -8.45 48.30 -34.12
CA VAL A 677 -7.04 47.88 -34.23
C VAL A 677 -6.16 49.07 -34.62
N SER A 678 -6.52 49.83 -35.67
CA SER A 678 -5.72 50.95 -36.18
C SER A 678 -5.68 52.15 -35.26
N ASP A 679 -6.83 52.55 -34.71
CA ASP A 679 -6.99 53.83 -34.03
C ASP A 679 -6.72 53.73 -32.53
N CYS A 680 -6.81 52.51 -31.95
CA CYS A 680 -6.71 52.30 -30.51
C CYS A 680 -5.62 51.30 -30.11
N LEU A 681 -5.73 50.04 -30.56
CA LEU A 681 -4.90 48.97 -30.00
C LEU A 681 -3.44 49.01 -30.47
N VAL A 682 -3.18 49.29 -31.75
CA VAL A 682 -1.81 49.44 -32.29
C VAL A 682 -1.11 50.67 -31.70
N PRO A 683 -1.73 51.85 -31.60
CA PRO A 683 -1.16 52.98 -30.86
C PRO A 683 -0.84 52.66 -29.40
N ALA A 684 -1.71 51.92 -28.71
CA ALA A 684 -1.44 51.48 -27.33
C ALA A 684 -0.27 50.50 -27.23
N LEU A 685 -0.07 49.61 -28.22
CA LEU A 685 1.11 48.74 -28.30
C LEU A 685 2.40 49.55 -28.42
N LYS A 686 2.42 50.62 -29.22
CA LYS A 686 3.60 51.49 -29.36
C LYS A 686 4.04 52.09 -28.02
N LEU A 687 3.09 52.51 -27.18
CA LEU A 687 3.39 53.10 -25.87
C LEU A 687 3.96 52.10 -24.85
N ARG A 688 3.79 50.80 -25.08
CA ARG A 688 4.08 49.74 -24.09
C ARG A 688 5.23 48.82 -24.48
N ILE A 689 5.91 49.09 -25.60
CA ILE A 689 6.94 48.19 -26.14
C ILE A 689 8.07 47.84 -25.16
N CYS A 690 8.40 48.74 -24.23
CA CYS A 690 9.43 48.51 -23.22
C CYS A 690 8.98 47.66 -22.01
N ASP A 691 7.70 47.30 -21.90
CA ASP A 691 7.21 46.39 -20.86
C ASP A 691 7.95 45.04 -20.90
N CYS A 692 8.51 44.66 -22.05
CA CYS A 692 9.35 43.47 -22.22
C CYS A 692 10.51 43.39 -21.21
N PHE A 693 11.03 44.56 -20.77
CA PHE A 693 12.13 44.65 -19.81
C PHE A 693 11.73 44.38 -18.36
N ASN A 694 10.43 44.34 -18.06
CA ASN A 694 9.92 44.13 -16.70
C ASN A 694 9.60 42.64 -16.43
N HIS A 695 9.85 41.75 -17.40
CA HIS A 695 9.61 40.32 -17.23
C HIS A 695 10.81 39.56 -16.71
N ARG A 696 10.55 38.51 -15.92
CA ARG A 696 11.56 37.55 -15.44
C ARG A 696 12.38 36.91 -16.57
N HIS A 697 11.74 36.65 -17.72
CA HIS A 697 12.36 36.06 -18.92
C HIS A 697 12.63 37.13 -19.98
N ILE A 698 13.35 38.18 -19.61
CA ILE A 698 13.59 39.38 -20.44
C ILE A 698 14.20 39.07 -21.81
N VAL A 699 15.09 38.08 -21.92
CA VAL A 699 15.74 37.70 -23.19
C VAL A 699 14.71 37.24 -24.22
N GLU A 700 13.89 36.25 -23.84
CA GLU A 700 12.81 35.72 -24.69
C GLU A 700 11.77 36.81 -25.02
N ARG A 701 11.41 37.62 -24.02
CA ARG A 701 10.40 38.68 -24.17
C ARG A 701 10.87 39.81 -25.08
N THR A 702 12.16 40.14 -25.05
CA THR A 702 12.73 41.15 -25.94
C THR A 702 12.70 40.65 -27.40
N ALA A 703 13.06 39.38 -27.64
CA ALA A 703 12.95 38.78 -28.96
C ALA A 703 11.50 38.76 -29.49
N GLN A 704 10.55 38.31 -28.65
CA GLN A 704 9.12 38.33 -28.99
C GLN A 704 8.59 39.74 -29.26
N ALA A 705 9.06 40.74 -28.51
CA ALA A 705 8.65 42.13 -28.72
C ALA A 705 9.11 42.66 -30.09
N VAL A 706 10.31 42.31 -30.55
CA VAL A 706 10.80 42.66 -31.90
C VAL A 706 9.94 41.99 -32.98
N GLU A 707 9.64 40.70 -32.86
CA GLU A 707 8.78 39.99 -33.83
C GLU A 707 7.37 40.62 -33.92
N ILE A 708 6.78 40.97 -32.78
CA ILE A 708 5.48 41.66 -32.71
C ILE A 708 5.60 43.06 -33.33
N ALA A 709 6.68 43.78 -33.05
CA ALA A 709 6.92 45.12 -33.60
C ALA A 709 7.03 45.12 -35.12
N ASP A 710 7.74 44.14 -35.70
CA ASP A 710 7.85 43.98 -37.14
C ASP A 710 6.49 43.66 -37.78
N LYS A 711 5.73 42.74 -37.16
CA LYS A 711 4.41 42.32 -37.65
C LYS A 711 3.40 43.47 -37.69
N TYR A 712 3.45 44.39 -36.73
CA TYR A 712 2.49 45.50 -36.59
C TYR A 712 3.09 46.88 -36.90
N ASN A 713 4.28 46.92 -37.51
CA ASN A 713 4.98 48.14 -37.90
C ASN A 713 5.13 49.16 -36.76
N LEU A 714 5.71 48.72 -35.64
CA LEU A 714 5.93 49.52 -34.42
C LEU A 714 7.33 50.15 -34.37
N ALA A 715 8.02 50.28 -35.52
CA ALA A 715 9.41 50.73 -35.57
C ALA A 715 9.63 52.18 -35.10
N ASP A 716 8.58 53.00 -35.13
CA ASP A 716 8.54 54.37 -34.66
C ASP A 716 8.19 54.51 -33.17
N ALA A 717 7.98 53.40 -32.45
CA ALA A 717 7.64 53.43 -31.02
C ALA A 717 8.80 53.95 -30.15
N ASP A 718 8.46 54.78 -29.15
CA ASP A 718 9.44 55.29 -28.19
C ASP A 718 10.04 54.15 -27.35
N GLY A 719 11.35 53.95 -27.48
CA GLY A 719 12.08 52.85 -26.85
C GLY A 719 12.28 51.60 -27.71
N TYR A 720 11.72 51.51 -28.93
CA TYR A 720 11.96 50.37 -29.84
C TYR A 720 13.44 50.15 -30.12
N GLY A 721 14.19 51.23 -30.37
CA GLY A 721 15.64 51.15 -30.58
C GLY A 721 16.40 50.56 -29.39
N ALA A 722 15.89 50.73 -28.17
CA ALA A 722 16.47 50.11 -26.98
C ALA A 722 16.12 48.62 -26.88
N VAL A 723 14.91 48.20 -27.29
CA VAL A 723 14.51 46.78 -27.38
C VAL A 723 15.41 46.04 -28.37
N VAL A 724 15.64 46.62 -29.55
CA VAL A 724 16.56 46.05 -30.56
C VAL A 724 17.99 45.97 -30.03
N ALA A 725 18.45 47.03 -29.35
CA ALA A 725 19.80 47.07 -28.78
C ALA A 725 19.99 46.06 -27.64
N ALA A 726 19.00 45.90 -26.76
CA ALA A 726 19.00 44.91 -25.68
C ALA A 726 19.01 43.48 -26.25
N LYS A 727 18.20 43.20 -27.27
CA LYS A 727 18.21 41.90 -27.98
C LYS A 727 19.60 41.61 -28.54
N THR A 728 20.16 42.58 -29.27
CA THR A 728 21.51 42.48 -29.86
C THR A 728 22.56 42.21 -28.80
N LEU A 729 22.45 42.84 -27.62
CA LEU A 729 23.33 42.58 -26.48
C LEU A 729 23.18 41.15 -25.96
N PHE A 730 21.94 40.69 -25.71
CA PHE A 730 21.67 39.33 -25.21
C PHE A 730 22.10 38.23 -26.19
N ASP A 731 22.06 38.51 -27.50
CA ASP A 731 22.53 37.61 -28.56
C ASP A 731 24.07 37.55 -28.68
N GLY A 732 24.81 38.24 -27.80
CA GLY A 732 26.28 38.27 -27.79
C GLY A 732 26.90 39.27 -28.78
N GLY A 733 26.11 40.22 -29.29
CA GLY A 733 26.59 41.29 -30.16
C GLY A 733 27.52 42.28 -29.45
N SER A 734 28.14 43.18 -30.22
CA SER A 734 29.08 44.18 -29.68
C SER A 734 28.43 45.05 -28.59
N PRO A 735 28.96 45.05 -27.34
CA PRO A 735 28.37 45.80 -26.22
C PRO A 735 28.30 47.31 -26.49
N TYR A 736 29.36 47.90 -27.06
CA TYR A 736 29.39 49.33 -27.37
C TYR A 736 28.45 49.73 -28.51
N LYS A 737 28.18 48.84 -29.49
CA LYS A 737 27.14 49.11 -30.50
C LYS A 737 25.73 49.12 -29.89
N ALA A 738 25.47 48.23 -28.93
CA ALA A 738 24.19 48.20 -28.22
C ALA A 738 24.01 49.44 -27.32
N LEU A 739 25.10 49.97 -26.75
CA LEU A 739 25.09 51.10 -25.83
C LEU A 739 24.33 52.32 -26.39
N GLY A 740 24.55 52.69 -27.66
CA GLY A 740 23.87 53.85 -28.28
C GLY A 740 22.34 53.74 -28.33
N GLY A 741 21.80 52.53 -28.50
CA GLY A 741 20.35 52.29 -28.42
C GLY A 741 19.83 52.26 -26.98
N LEU A 742 20.60 51.69 -26.06
CA LEU A 742 20.27 51.60 -24.64
C LEU A 742 20.32 52.97 -23.94
N CYS A 743 21.18 53.89 -24.37
CA CYS A 743 21.23 55.26 -23.85
C CYS A 743 19.91 56.02 -24.05
N LYS A 744 19.10 55.66 -25.06
CA LYS A 744 17.81 56.30 -25.33
C LYS A 744 16.79 56.06 -24.22
N ILE A 745 16.97 55.01 -23.40
CA ILE A 745 16.12 54.71 -22.24
C ILE A 745 16.84 54.98 -20.91
N ALA A 746 17.94 55.74 -20.90
CA ALA A 746 18.73 56.00 -19.68
C ALA A 746 17.92 56.67 -18.56
N ASN A 747 16.84 57.38 -18.88
CA ASN A 747 15.88 57.94 -17.92
C ASN A 747 14.98 56.88 -17.27
N ARG A 748 14.87 55.67 -17.83
CA ARG A 748 14.07 54.54 -17.34
C ARG A 748 14.91 53.58 -16.49
N ARG A 749 15.31 54.06 -15.31
CA ARG A 749 16.30 53.38 -14.45
C ARG A 749 15.98 51.92 -14.12
N ALA A 750 14.71 51.58 -13.89
CA ALA A 750 14.30 50.21 -13.60
C ALA A 750 14.57 49.25 -14.77
N GLU A 751 14.25 49.68 -15.99
CA GLU A 751 14.46 48.89 -17.21
C GLU A 751 15.95 48.68 -17.48
N CYS A 752 16.77 49.73 -17.35
CA CYS A 752 18.22 49.62 -17.49
C CYS A 752 18.84 48.64 -16.49
N VAL A 753 18.39 48.66 -15.22
CA VAL A 753 18.86 47.73 -14.19
C VAL A 753 18.44 46.29 -14.51
N ASN A 754 17.22 46.07 -15.01
CA ASN A 754 16.75 44.73 -15.40
C ASN A 754 17.58 44.17 -16.57
N ILE A 755 17.89 45.00 -17.57
CA ILE A 755 18.76 44.62 -18.69
C ILE A 755 20.17 44.29 -18.18
N ALA A 756 20.72 45.11 -17.29
CA ALA A 756 22.04 44.89 -16.69
C ALA A 756 22.10 43.56 -15.92
N ASN A 757 21.10 43.28 -15.08
CA ASN A 757 21.01 42.01 -14.34
C ASN A 757 20.97 40.80 -15.27
N ALA A 758 20.20 40.88 -16.36
CA ALA A 758 20.08 39.78 -17.30
C ALA A 758 21.34 39.58 -18.13
N ALA A 759 21.98 40.66 -18.60
CA ALA A 759 23.25 40.59 -19.29
C ALA A 759 24.35 40.01 -18.38
N GLU A 760 24.38 40.38 -17.09
CA GLU A 760 25.34 39.82 -16.14
C GLU A 760 25.10 38.32 -15.91
N SER A 761 23.85 37.91 -15.69
CA SER A 761 23.50 36.51 -15.48
C SER A 761 23.69 35.64 -16.72
N LEU A 762 23.60 36.19 -17.93
CA LEU A 762 23.68 35.43 -19.18
C LEU A 762 25.10 35.42 -19.74
N LEU A 763 25.76 36.58 -19.73
CA LEU A 763 26.97 36.84 -20.51
C LEU A 763 28.20 37.09 -19.62
N LEU A 764 28.04 37.27 -18.31
CA LEU A 764 29.15 37.45 -17.34
C LEU A 764 29.21 36.33 -16.29
N THR A 765 28.72 35.13 -16.60
CA THR A 765 28.95 33.95 -15.76
C THR A 765 30.39 33.45 -15.92
N ASN A 766 31.00 33.03 -14.81
CA ASN A 766 32.34 32.42 -14.77
C ASN A 766 33.45 33.29 -15.41
N VAL A 767 33.37 34.62 -15.25
CA VAL A 767 34.38 35.58 -15.77
C VAL A 767 35.81 35.11 -15.48
N LYS A 768 36.06 34.65 -14.25
CA LYS A 768 37.39 34.17 -13.82
C LYS A 768 37.91 33.02 -14.68
N ASP A 769 37.07 32.03 -15.00
CA ASP A 769 37.47 30.87 -15.79
C ASP A 769 37.65 31.26 -17.26
N ARG A 770 36.76 32.09 -17.81
CA ARG A 770 36.82 32.55 -19.21
C ARG A 770 38.08 33.38 -19.51
N ILE A 771 38.50 34.22 -18.56
CA ILE A 771 39.78 34.95 -18.69
C ILE A 771 40.96 33.97 -18.70
N VAL A 772 40.88 32.88 -17.91
CA VAL A 772 41.93 31.86 -17.88
C VAL A 772 42.00 31.07 -19.19
N ASP A 773 40.87 30.86 -19.84
CA ASP A 773 40.79 30.15 -21.13
C ASP A 773 41.22 31.02 -22.32
N GLY A 774 41.41 32.34 -22.11
CA GLY A 774 42.07 33.27 -23.03
C GLY A 774 41.24 33.75 -24.23
N ASN A 775 40.05 33.20 -24.43
CA ASN A 775 39.12 33.62 -25.47
C ASN A 775 38.09 34.60 -24.84
N GLU A 776 37.91 35.78 -25.44
CA GLU A 776 36.88 36.79 -25.10
C GLU A 776 37.20 37.83 -24.01
N THR A 777 38.43 37.89 -23.49
CA THR A 777 38.84 38.88 -22.47
C THR A 777 38.50 40.34 -22.83
N PRO A 778 38.72 40.83 -24.08
CA PRO A 778 38.31 42.18 -24.48
C PRO A 778 36.79 42.40 -24.44
N TYR A 779 36.02 41.43 -24.91
CA TYR A 779 34.56 41.47 -24.93
C TYR A 779 33.96 41.49 -23.53
N ILE A 780 34.50 40.68 -22.61
CA ILE A 780 34.07 40.65 -21.20
C ILE A 780 34.29 42.01 -20.54
N CYS A 781 35.43 42.65 -20.82
CA CYS A 781 35.74 43.98 -20.30
C CYS A 781 34.76 45.05 -20.85
N ASP A 782 34.51 45.05 -22.16
CA ASP A 782 33.58 45.98 -22.80
C ASP A 782 32.15 45.80 -22.23
N LEU A 783 31.74 44.55 -22.01
CA LEU A 783 30.44 44.21 -21.45
C LEU A 783 30.30 44.63 -19.98
N LEU A 784 31.33 44.44 -19.15
CA LEU A 784 31.34 44.90 -17.76
C LEU A 784 31.15 46.41 -17.66
N ILE A 785 31.77 47.18 -18.56
CA ILE A 785 31.61 48.64 -18.64
C ILE A 785 30.17 49.00 -19.02
N VAL A 786 29.60 48.37 -20.04
CA VAL A 786 28.21 48.62 -20.47
C VAL A 786 27.22 48.26 -19.37
N VAL A 787 27.37 47.09 -18.72
CA VAL A 787 26.53 46.66 -17.59
C VAL A 787 26.65 47.62 -16.41
N GLY A 788 27.87 48.04 -16.05
CA GLY A 788 28.12 49.03 -15.00
C GLY A 788 27.46 50.38 -15.30
N TYR A 789 27.54 50.82 -16.56
CA TYR A 789 26.89 52.04 -17.02
C TYR A 789 25.36 51.95 -16.93
N LEU A 790 24.74 50.84 -17.35
CA LEU A 790 23.29 50.64 -17.23
C LEU A 790 22.79 50.72 -15.78
N ARG A 791 23.62 50.31 -14.81
CA ARG A 791 23.28 50.36 -13.37
C ARG A 791 23.42 51.76 -12.77
N THR A 792 24.47 52.46 -13.15
CA THR A 792 24.94 53.64 -12.41
C THR A 792 24.87 54.93 -13.22
N THR A 793 24.59 54.86 -14.51
CA THR A 793 24.67 55.94 -15.51
C THR A 793 26.06 56.60 -15.58
N LYS A 794 27.06 55.93 -15.02
CA LYS A 794 28.47 56.35 -14.97
C LYS A 794 29.36 55.17 -15.34
N ILE A 795 30.49 55.45 -15.97
CA ILE A 795 31.47 54.40 -16.24
C ILE A 795 32.33 54.21 -14.99
N ASP A 796 32.33 52.98 -14.46
CA ASP A 796 33.06 52.60 -13.26
C ASP A 796 34.18 51.62 -13.61
N LEU A 797 35.36 52.19 -13.88
CA LEU A 797 36.55 51.42 -14.24
C LEU A 797 37.08 50.58 -13.06
N GLU A 798 36.83 51.01 -11.82
CA GLU A 798 37.30 50.32 -10.62
C GLU A 798 36.55 49.01 -10.40
N ASN A 799 35.22 49.03 -10.56
CA ASN A 799 34.44 47.80 -10.48
C ASN A 799 34.74 46.85 -11.65
N THR A 800 34.99 47.38 -12.85
CA THR A 800 35.45 46.59 -14.00
C THR A 800 36.78 45.89 -13.69
N TYR A 801 37.75 46.61 -13.13
CA TYR A 801 39.03 46.05 -12.71
C TYR A 801 38.87 44.94 -11.66
N LYS A 802 38.06 45.17 -10.61
CA LYS A 802 37.82 44.18 -9.55
C LYS A 802 37.21 42.88 -10.09
N ALA A 803 36.37 42.97 -11.13
CA ALA A 803 35.79 41.79 -11.77
C ALA A 803 36.80 41.02 -12.64
N MET A 804 37.72 41.73 -13.31
CA MET A 804 38.70 41.13 -14.23
C MET A 804 39.94 40.58 -13.51
N TYR A 805 40.42 41.25 -12.46
CA TYR A 805 41.69 40.94 -11.79
C TYR A 805 41.84 39.48 -11.32
N PRO A 806 40.85 38.87 -10.64
CA PRO A 806 40.98 37.49 -10.16
C PRO A 806 41.16 36.45 -11.28
N GLY A 807 40.70 36.77 -12.50
CA GLY A 807 40.89 35.92 -13.69
C GLY A 807 42.33 35.93 -14.15
N PHE A 808 42.93 37.11 -14.29
CA PHE A 808 44.33 37.27 -14.66
C PHE A 808 45.29 36.71 -13.61
N GLU A 809 45.00 36.95 -12.32
CA GLU A 809 45.77 36.37 -11.22
C GLU A 809 45.79 34.84 -11.31
N ARG A 810 44.63 34.20 -11.49
CA ARG A 810 44.54 32.74 -11.62
C ARG A 810 45.20 32.20 -12.89
N LEU A 811 45.07 32.91 -14.01
CA LEU A 811 45.72 32.54 -15.27
C LEU A 811 47.24 32.49 -15.10
N LEU A 812 47.79 33.54 -14.49
CA LEU A 812 49.22 33.67 -14.26
C LEU A 812 49.71 32.72 -13.16
N SER A 813 48.93 32.48 -12.10
CA SER A 813 49.23 31.42 -11.11
C SER A 813 49.28 30.03 -11.76
N ARG A 814 48.35 29.70 -12.66
CA ARG A 814 48.38 28.42 -13.39
C ARG A 814 49.61 28.30 -14.27
N LYS A 815 50.01 29.38 -14.95
CA LYS A 815 51.22 29.43 -15.77
C LYS A 815 52.50 29.32 -14.93
N ALA A 816 52.51 29.89 -13.73
CA ALA A 816 53.63 29.80 -12.80
C ALA A 816 53.80 28.41 -12.16
N GLY A 817 52.71 27.64 -12.01
CA GLY A 817 52.74 26.29 -11.44
C GLY A 817 53.30 26.26 -10.02
N ASN A 818 54.30 25.42 -9.77
CA ASN A 818 54.98 25.30 -8.46
C ASN A 818 56.30 26.13 -8.39
N ASP A 819 56.60 26.96 -9.39
CA ASP A 819 57.82 27.79 -9.39
C ASP A 819 57.64 29.00 -8.45
N SER A 820 58.38 28.99 -7.32
CA SER A 820 58.32 30.04 -6.30
C SER A 820 58.77 31.41 -6.79
N ARG A 821 59.71 31.48 -7.77
CA ARG A 821 60.15 32.75 -8.36
C ARG A 821 59.13 33.29 -9.35
N ALA A 822 58.48 32.41 -10.11
CA ALA A 822 57.38 32.82 -11.00
C ALA A 822 56.16 33.29 -10.19
N MET A 823 55.83 32.62 -9.08
CA MET A 823 54.72 32.99 -8.21
C MET A 823 54.89 34.38 -7.57
N GLN A 824 56.11 34.81 -7.25
CA GLN A 824 56.36 36.18 -6.75
C GLN A 824 56.04 37.27 -7.78
N LYS A 825 56.02 36.94 -9.08
CA LYS A 825 55.70 37.88 -10.17
C LYS A 825 54.22 37.87 -10.58
N VAL A 826 53.42 36.92 -10.10
CA VAL A 826 52.01 36.77 -10.50
C VAL A 826 51.20 38.03 -10.18
N VAL A 827 51.31 38.55 -8.96
CA VAL A 827 50.56 39.74 -8.52
C VAL A 827 50.86 40.96 -9.38
N PRO A 828 52.12 41.41 -9.56
CA PRO A 828 52.41 42.58 -10.39
C PRO A 828 52.07 42.37 -11.88
N GLN A 829 52.22 41.15 -12.41
CA GLN A 829 51.84 40.81 -13.79
C GLN A 829 50.31 40.85 -13.98
N ALA A 830 49.54 40.28 -13.04
CA ALA A 830 48.09 40.30 -13.09
C ALA A 830 47.54 41.73 -13.01
N THR A 831 48.14 42.58 -12.17
CA THR A 831 47.78 43.99 -12.09
C THR A 831 48.06 44.71 -13.41
N ALA A 832 49.24 44.52 -14.02
CA ALA A 832 49.58 45.13 -15.30
C ALA A 832 48.65 44.69 -16.44
N GLU A 833 48.37 43.39 -16.55
CA GLU A 833 47.47 42.83 -17.56
C GLU A 833 46.03 43.32 -17.41
N THR A 834 45.53 43.39 -16.17
CA THR A 834 44.17 43.87 -15.90
C THR A 834 44.03 45.36 -16.23
N VAL A 835 44.99 46.19 -15.81
CA VAL A 835 44.99 47.63 -16.11
C VAL A 835 45.08 47.86 -17.62
N ALA A 836 45.98 47.17 -18.32
CA ALA A 836 46.11 47.30 -19.77
C ALA A 836 44.79 46.96 -20.49
N THR A 837 44.15 45.87 -20.11
CA THR A 837 42.88 45.42 -20.71
C THR A 837 41.76 46.44 -20.51
N VAL A 838 41.66 47.06 -19.34
CA VAL A 838 40.67 48.11 -19.05
C VAL A 838 40.96 49.36 -19.89
N VAL A 839 42.23 49.77 -20.02
CA VAL A 839 42.62 50.94 -20.84
C VAL A 839 42.34 50.68 -22.33
N GLU A 840 42.65 49.49 -22.83
CA GLU A 840 42.33 49.07 -24.20
C GLU A 840 40.82 49.06 -24.47
N SER A 841 40.01 48.70 -23.46
CA SER A 841 38.55 48.74 -23.54
C SER A 841 38.00 50.17 -23.61
N VAL A 842 38.61 51.11 -22.87
CA VAL A 842 38.30 52.55 -22.99
C VAL A 842 38.69 53.10 -24.36
N ALA A 843 39.79 52.62 -24.95
CA ALA A 843 40.17 52.97 -26.32
C ALA A 843 39.10 52.56 -27.35
N ARG A 844 38.62 51.32 -27.25
CA ARG A 844 37.52 50.81 -28.11
C ARG A 844 36.20 51.57 -27.91
N LEU A 845 35.93 52.03 -26.69
CA LEU A 845 34.77 52.90 -26.44
C LEU A 845 34.92 54.24 -27.20
N ALA A 846 36.13 54.81 -27.26
CA ALA A 846 36.40 56.07 -27.98
C ALA A 846 36.12 55.97 -29.48
N GLU A 847 36.36 54.80 -30.07
CA GLU A 847 36.04 54.51 -31.48
C GLU A 847 34.52 54.50 -31.75
N THR A 848 33.72 54.19 -30.73
CA THR A 848 32.25 54.04 -30.87
C THR A 848 31.49 55.29 -30.39
N ASP A 849 31.87 55.88 -29.27
CA ASP A 849 31.27 57.09 -28.70
C ASP A 849 32.34 58.00 -28.07
N LYS A 850 32.81 58.95 -28.89
CA LYS A 850 33.85 59.90 -28.49
C LYS A 850 33.41 60.80 -27.33
N THR A 851 32.13 61.17 -27.27
CA THR A 851 31.62 62.08 -26.24
C THR A 851 31.61 61.45 -24.85
N MET A 852 31.21 60.18 -24.79
CA MET A 852 31.23 59.41 -23.56
C MET A 852 32.66 59.13 -23.10
N CYS A 853 33.58 58.88 -24.04
CA CYS A 853 34.99 58.68 -23.76
C CYS A 853 35.70 59.96 -23.27
N ASP A 854 35.41 61.12 -23.87
CA ASP A 854 35.99 62.40 -23.47
C ASP A 854 35.71 62.73 -21.99
N GLY A 855 34.55 62.33 -21.47
CA GLY A 855 34.23 62.44 -20.05
C GLY A 855 35.11 61.59 -19.12
N ILE A 856 35.58 60.44 -19.59
CA ILE A 856 36.48 59.52 -18.86
C ILE A 856 37.94 60.02 -18.93
N LEU A 857 38.33 60.57 -20.08
CA LEU A 857 39.69 61.07 -20.34
C LEU A 857 39.94 62.43 -19.68
N HIS A 858 38.96 63.32 -19.68
CA HIS A 858 39.14 64.73 -19.32
C HIS A 858 38.26 65.22 -18.15
N GLY A 859 37.45 64.35 -17.54
CA GLY A 859 36.55 64.71 -16.44
C GLY A 859 37.27 65.16 -15.15
N ASN A 860 36.73 66.20 -14.49
CA ASN A 860 37.13 66.62 -13.15
C ASN A 860 36.66 65.58 -12.10
N GLY A 861 37.46 64.55 -11.83
CA GLY A 861 37.06 63.45 -10.93
C GLY A 861 37.98 62.23 -11.00
N ASP A 862 37.49 61.06 -10.58
CA ASP A 862 38.12 59.73 -10.77
C ASP A 862 38.14 59.35 -12.25
N ASN A 863 39.07 59.97 -12.98
CA ASN A 863 39.31 59.76 -14.41
C ASN A 863 40.25 58.57 -14.68
N LEU A 864 40.47 58.24 -15.96
CA LEU A 864 41.37 57.16 -16.38
C LEU A 864 42.76 57.26 -15.71
N GLN A 865 43.27 58.49 -15.56
CA GLN A 865 44.55 58.76 -14.89
C GLN A 865 44.57 58.28 -13.43
N LYS A 866 43.54 58.61 -12.65
CA LYS A 866 43.44 58.20 -11.23
C LYS A 866 43.24 56.71 -11.08
N PHE A 867 42.45 56.09 -11.96
CA PHE A 867 42.29 54.64 -12.00
C PHE A 867 43.65 53.95 -12.21
N VAL A 868 44.42 54.35 -13.23
CA VAL A 868 45.74 53.76 -13.48
C VAL A 868 46.72 54.04 -12.33
N ALA A 869 46.74 55.27 -11.80
CA ALA A 869 47.65 55.64 -10.71
C ALA A 869 47.45 54.82 -9.43
N ARG A 870 46.21 54.40 -9.12
CA ARG A 870 45.88 53.57 -7.94
C ARG A 870 46.49 52.18 -7.99
N HIS A 871 46.47 51.55 -9.17
CA HIS A 871 46.85 50.15 -9.31
C HIS A 871 48.33 49.98 -9.69
N VAL A 872 48.94 50.99 -10.33
CA VAL A 872 50.31 50.89 -10.83
C VAL A 872 51.38 51.24 -9.79
N SER A 873 51.03 51.84 -8.65
CA SER A 873 52.01 52.26 -7.62
C SER A 873 52.85 51.13 -7.02
N GLY A 874 52.38 49.87 -7.11
CA GLY A 874 53.07 48.67 -6.62
C GLY A 874 53.82 47.86 -7.68
N ILE A 875 53.83 48.30 -8.96
CA ILE A 875 54.46 47.58 -10.07
C ILE A 875 55.79 48.25 -10.43
N ASN A 876 56.84 47.46 -10.63
CA ASN A 876 58.18 47.94 -10.97
C ASN A 876 58.85 47.03 -12.03
N GLY A 877 59.95 47.50 -12.63
CA GLY A 877 60.75 46.68 -13.56
C GLY A 877 60.07 46.39 -14.90
N ALA A 878 60.05 45.12 -15.30
CA ALA A 878 59.66 44.68 -16.65
C ALA A 878 58.15 44.80 -16.90
N GLU A 879 57.33 44.59 -15.88
CA GLU A 879 55.87 44.64 -15.93
C GLU A 879 55.37 46.06 -16.20
N LEU A 880 55.99 47.06 -15.58
CA LEU A 880 55.69 48.47 -15.83
C LEU A 880 56.09 48.90 -17.26
N ALA A 881 57.20 48.37 -17.78
CA ALA A 881 57.63 48.63 -19.15
C ALA A 881 56.69 47.99 -20.19
N SER A 882 56.19 46.79 -19.92
CA SER A 882 55.20 46.10 -20.75
C SER A 882 53.86 46.84 -20.81
N LEU A 883 53.33 47.26 -19.65
CA LEU A 883 52.10 48.07 -19.57
C LEU A 883 52.25 49.37 -20.37
N ARG A 884 53.38 50.05 -20.23
CA ARG A 884 53.66 51.29 -20.96
C ARG A 884 53.65 51.09 -22.47
N SER A 885 54.32 50.04 -22.96
CA SER A 885 54.37 49.73 -24.39
C SER A 885 52.98 49.50 -24.98
N ARG A 886 52.07 48.86 -24.24
CA ARG A 886 50.69 48.65 -24.67
C ARG A 886 49.88 49.96 -24.69
N VAL A 887 50.03 50.79 -23.66
CA VAL A 887 49.33 52.08 -23.57
C VAL A 887 49.79 53.06 -24.67
N ASP A 888 51.10 53.14 -24.93
CA ASP A 888 51.66 54.02 -25.97
C ASP A 888 51.20 53.61 -27.39
N ALA A 889 50.86 52.33 -27.59
CA ALA A 889 50.33 51.84 -28.85
C ALA A 889 48.86 52.22 -29.12
N LEU A 890 48.12 52.72 -28.12
CA LEU A 890 46.68 53.05 -28.22
C LEU A 890 46.41 54.50 -28.66
N GLY A 891 47.46 55.26 -28.98
CA GLY A 891 47.36 56.63 -29.48
C GLY A 891 47.61 57.71 -28.43
N ASP A 892 47.89 58.92 -28.93
CA ASP A 892 48.38 60.06 -28.15
C ASP A 892 47.43 60.49 -27.03
N ASP A 893 46.12 60.51 -27.27
CA ASP A 893 45.14 61.02 -26.31
C ASP A 893 45.02 60.10 -25.08
N ILE A 894 45.06 58.79 -25.29
CA ILE A 894 45.00 57.77 -24.23
C ILE A 894 46.33 57.73 -23.47
N SER A 895 47.46 57.75 -24.18
CA SER A 895 48.79 57.77 -23.53
C SER A 895 48.99 59.02 -22.67
N LYS A 896 48.56 60.20 -23.15
CA LYS A 896 48.59 61.46 -22.37
C LYS A 896 47.71 61.39 -21.13
N ALA A 897 46.51 60.81 -21.24
CA ALA A 897 45.59 60.69 -20.12
C ALA A 897 46.11 59.74 -19.02
N VAL A 898 46.81 58.66 -19.38
CA VAL A 898 47.30 57.65 -18.43
C VAL A 898 48.57 58.10 -17.68
N ASN A 899 49.49 58.82 -18.32
CA ASN A 899 50.67 59.48 -17.70
C ASN A 899 51.56 58.58 -16.81
N LEU A 900 52.06 57.48 -17.35
CA LEU A 900 53.02 56.57 -16.68
C LEU A 900 54.45 57.17 -16.67
N LYS A 901 54.86 57.82 -15.58
CA LYS A 901 56.22 58.39 -15.43
C LYS A 901 57.30 57.29 -15.37
N LYS A 902 58.49 57.57 -15.93
CA LYS A 902 59.65 56.64 -15.96
C LYS A 902 60.04 56.19 -14.54
N GLY A 903 59.94 54.89 -14.26
CA GLY A 903 60.27 54.30 -12.97
C GLY A 903 61.76 54.35 -12.62
N GLY A 904 62.03 54.58 -11.33
CA GLY A 904 63.33 54.52 -10.68
C GLY A 904 63.47 55.61 -9.62
N ILE A 905 64.14 55.33 -8.48
CA ILE A 905 64.53 56.32 -7.45
C ILE A 905 65.23 57.56 -8.06
N LEU A 906 65.82 57.42 -9.25
CA LEU A 906 66.38 58.49 -10.08
C LEU A 906 65.36 59.46 -10.71
N GLY A 907 64.09 59.07 -10.88
CA GLY A 907 63.01 59.95 -11.36
C GLY A 907 62.50 60.91 -10.28
N VAL A 908 62.53 60.49 -9.01
CA VAL A 908 62.23 61.35 -7.86
C VAL A 908 63.40 62.32 -7.61
N LEU A 909 64.64 61.85 -7.77
CA LEU A 909 65.84 62.68 -7.65
C LEU A 909 65.98 63.69 -8.81
N SER A 910 65.60 63.35 -10.05
CA SER A 910 65.68 64.32 -11.16
C SER A 910 64.64 65.44 -11.08
N GLY A 911 63.52 65.22 -10.38
CA GLY A 911 62.53 66.27 -10.06
C GLY A 911 62.95 67.20 -8.91
N LEU A 912 63.76 66.69 -7.98
CA LEU A 912 64.32 67.45 -6.85
C LEU A 912 65.57 68.26 -7.22
N PHE A 913 66.28 67.91 -8.30
CA PHE A 913 67.44 68.65 -8.82
C PHE A 913 67.14 69.49 -10.09
N ARG A 914 65.86 69.70 -10.43
CA ARG A 914 65.41 70.63 -11.49
C ARG A 914 64.44 71.72 -11.00
N LYS A 915 64.32 71.91 -9.69
CA LYS A 915 63.75 73.12 -9.08
C LYS A 915 64.78 73.77 -8.19
#